data_AF-B8C5X8-F1
#
_entry.id   AF-B8C5X8-F1
#
_cell.length_a   1.000
_cell.length_b   1.000
_cell.length_c   1.000
_cell.angle_alpha   90.00
_cell.angle_beta   90.00
_cell.angle_gamma   90.00
#
_symmetry.space_group_name_H-M   'P 1'
#
loop_
_entity.id
_entity.type
_entity.pdbx_description
1 polymer ?
#
loop_
_entity_poly.entity_id
_entity_poly.type
_entity_poly.pdbx_seq_one_letter_code
_entity_poly.pdbx_strand_id
1 'polypeptide(L)'
;LSELICEVLVNFGVTHVFGGHGGAIVALVDAIEAHPKLTWVYNRCEVNSAQAAMAYAKLNNRLGCVIATSGPGAGHLLSGLVDADQDRVPLICITGLKAAGTVRHSDFQDIDQASIFRMAGVGFSESVNHIHQLIPLLRNALYLATSTYRCAHLAIPIDVQLGSVTAPKLLNFRQENLSKRVLSRASDEQIRAVATVLIKERMERHHMVIFCGWRAYNLGDAIEDIADFLKVPVITSFDAKGTIDEDSPHSFGVAGIYGFVGGGSSQSVLENCDIIVGICLPDLAKALTDKSGMQEGFCHPGVFFKTMSIFLKEDSILCADIGDNALWMASEIIAKRGQRTITSEHMGIMGFALNAGMAASCSTRGKQQVLVVCGDGGFQMSSNELATMNDHRCKNVLVVIIVNGRLGRVNNEIWGPGVRADGCSIGSPDYVKLFDAHGYPNGKHLKTTNVREIEAAIQEGWDLASKQGLSVIVVHQDPETHPIMHKISPASGVVAWETYLKEMNKERSMVDGNSSMDCDKFNFSKYTVGKLNGMKGWIESQTATRVSNYKWVGSEFLSMSPAKVFQQQLSEMYPDAPEIFATQQEKDQFDKEFWRKLMSSFSTEELFELFDRGSSNGHPLRLQILALPKDTAYKLHAHPNIELSIGMQGKLYECKLMDFRYNKRKLERAFPSRGSPPSAESLNNLMEQFEHCMVIEDQNESSMFMNREYASQGCARANTIGSVHQSFSGKDEGALLFVLWSGCHANINFPANVKNVRGIELLREV
;
A
#
# COMPACT_ATOMS: atom_id res chain seq x y z
N LEU A 1 47.97 16.68 -16.63
CA LEU A 1 47.48 15.48 -15.89
C LEU A 1 45.99 15.23 -16.10
N SER A 2 45.18 16.24 -16.41
CA SER A 2 43.76 16.10 -16.76
C SER A 2 43.46 15.06 -17.84
N GLU A 3 44.25 15.02 -18.92
CA GLU A 3 44.12 14.01 -19.98
C GLU A 3 44.27 12.58 -19.42
N LEU A 4 45.23 12.37 -18.51
CA LEU A 4 45.42 11.09 -17.84
C LEU A 4 44.20 10.72 -16.97
N ILE A 5 43.60 11.69 -16.26
CA ILE A 5 42.37 11.46 -15.49
C ILE A 5 41.27 10.97 -16.43
N CYS A 6 41.10 11.61 -17.60
CA CYS A 6 40.09 11.22 -18.59
C CYS A 6 40.30 9.79 -19.09
N GLU A 7 41.53 9.41 -19.45
CA GLU A 7 41.88 8.05 -19.86
C GLU A 7 41.57 7.02 -18.76
N VAL A 8 41.88 7.34 -17.50
CA VAL A 8 41.56 6.47 -16.37
C VAL A 8 40.05 6.35 -16.17
N LEU A 9 39.28 7.44 -16.24
CA LEU A 9 37.82 7.39 -16.12
C LEU A 9 37.20 6.51 -17.20
N VAL A 10 37.67 6.63 -18.44
CA VAL A 10 37.24 5.78 -19.57
C VAL A 10 37.60 4.31 -19.34
N ASN A 11 38.79 4.00 -18.82
CA ASN A 11 39.19 2.64 -18.45
C ASN A 11 38.33 2.03 -17.32
N PHE A 12 37.58 2.86 -16.60
CA PHE A 12 36.60 2.47 -15.58
C PHE A 12 35.14 2.51 -16.09
N GLY A 13 34.94 2.65 -17.41
CA GLY A 13 33.62 2.57 -18.04
C GLY A 13 32.80 3.86 -17.98
N VAL A 14 33.39 4.96 -17.50
CA VAL A 14 32.76 6.28 -17.53
C VAL A 14 32.62 6.72 -18.98
N THR A 15 31.43 7.23 -19.32
CA THR A 15 31.13 7.76 -20.67
C THR A 15 30.51 9.15 -20.61
N HIS A 16 29.87 9.50 -19.50
CA HIS A 16 29.26 10.80 -19.27
C HIS A 16 29.81 11.34 -17.96
N VAL A 17 30.16 12.62 -17.96
CA VAL A 17 30.61 13.35 -16.77
C VAL A 17 29.65 14.51 -16.58
N PHE A 18 28.96 14.53 -15.45
CA PHE A 18 27.99 15.57 -15.10
C PHE A 18 28.68 16.63 -14.25
N GLY A 19 28.30 17.90 -14.36
CA GLY A 19 28.96 18.90 -13.52
C GLY A 19 28.71 20.35 -13.88
N GLY A 20 29.36 21.19 -13.07
CA GLY A 20 29.44 22.64 -13.25
C GLY A 20 30.87 23.08 -13.60
N HIS A 21 30.99 24.19 -14.31
CA HIS A 21 32.27 24.77 -14.72
C HIS A 21 32.84 25.69 -13.62
N GLY A 22 34.16 25.90 -13.60
CA GLY A 22 34.76 26.97 -12.81
C GLY A 22 36.29 27.01 -12.91
N GLY A 23 36.88 28.13 -12.51
CA GLY A 23 38.31 28.37 -12.72
C GLY A 23 39.23 27.34 -12.06
N ALA A 24 38.82 26.74 -10.94
CA ALA A 24 39.63 25.73 -10.25
C ALA A 24 39.55 24.32 -10.87
N ILE A 25 38.66 24.08 -11.84
CA ILE A 25 38.46 22.76 -12.48
C ILE A 25 38.56 22.80 -14.01
N VAL A 26 38.74 23.99 -14.60
CA VAL A 26 38.70 24.23 -16.05
C VAL A 26 39.64 23.30 -16.83
N ALA A 27 40.86 23.07 -16.34
CA ALA A 27 41.81 22.21 -17.02
C ALA A 27 41.32 20.76 -17.14
N LEU A 28 40.49 20.28 -16.21
CA LEU A 28 39.86 18.98 -16.32
C LEU A 28 38.64 19.01 -17.26
N VAL A 29 37.85 20.08 -17.22
CA VAL A 29 36.71 20.25 -18.14
C VAL A 29 37.18 20.29 -19.59
N ASP A 30 38.21 21.09 -19.90
CA ASP A 30 38.79 21.18 -21.25
C ASP A 30 39.25 19.80 -21.76
N ALA A 31 39.87 19.01 -20.88
CA ALA A 31 40.32 17.65 -21.22
C ALA A 31 39.14 16.69 -21.44
N ILE A 32 38.05 16.82 -20.68
CA ILE A 32 36.83 16.01 -20.86
C ILE A 32 36.16 16.35 -22.19
N GLU A 33 35.99 17.64 -22.51
CA GLU A 33 35.38 18.09 -23.76
C GLU A 33 36.20 17.66 -24.99
N ALA A 34 37.53 17.68 -24.88
CA ALA A 34 38.42 17.24 -25.96
C ALA A 34 38.46 15.70 -26.12
N HIS A 35 38.01 14.93 -25.13
CA HIS A 35 38.18 13.48 -25.12
C HIS A 35 37.06 12.75 -25.91
N PRO A 36 37.38 11.95 -26.94
CA PRO A 36 36.39 11.43 -27.90
C PRO A 36 35.40 10.39 -27.34
N LYS A 37 35.68 9.84 -26.16
CA LYS A 37 34.83 8.82 -25.50
C LYS A 37 34.05 9.34 -24.29
N LEU A 38 34.27 10.60 -23.91
CA LEU A 38 33.56 11.23 -22.80
C LEU A 38 32.56 12.24 -23.35
N THR A 39 31.45 12.38 -22.65
CA THR A 39 30.43 13.39 -22.92
C THR A 39 30.33 14.29 -21.71
N TRP A 40 30.63 15.56 -21.89
CA TRP A 40 30.46 16.58 -20.86
C TRP A 40 28.99 16.99 -20.77
N VAL A 41 28.36 16.77 -19.62
CA VAL A 41 26.97 17.16 -19.36
C VAL A 41 26.96 18.35 -18.41
N TYR A 42 26.87 19.55 -18.98
CA TYR A 42 26.87 20.80 -18.23
C TYR A 42 25.52 21.11 -17.59
N ASN A 43 25.42 20.88 -16.28
CA ASN A 43 24.25 21.17 -15.45
C ASN A 43 24.26 22.61 -14.95
N ARG A 44 23.07 23.14 -14.63
CA ARG A 44 22.91 24.52 -14.14
C ARG A 44 23.12 24.65 -12.64
N CYS A 45 23.02 23.56 -11.88
CA CYS A 45 23.34 23.51 -10.46
C CYS A 45 24.07 22.21 -10.10
N GLU A 46 25.07 22.29 -9.21
CA GLU A 46 25.90 21.14 -8.89
C GLU A 46 25.16 20.03 -8.12
N VAL A 47 24.19 20.37 -7.26
CA VAL A 47 23.36 19.34 -6.61
C VAL A 47 22.61 18.49 -7.64
N ASN A 48 22.13 19.13 -8.71
CA ASN A 48 21.45 18.47 -9.82
C ASN A 48 22.43 17.60 -10.62
N SER A 49 23.68 18.05 -10.79
CA SER A 49 24.76 17.24 -11.39
C SER A 49 25.02 15.95 -10.61
N ALA A 50 25.07 16.04 -9.28
CA ALA A 50 25.28 14.87 -8.42
C ALA A 50 24.11 13.89 -8.52
N GLN A 51 22.87 14.38 -8.47
CA GLN A 51 21.66 13.56 -8.67
C GLN A 51 21.63 12.91 -10.06
N ALA A 52 21.98 13.63 -11.12
CA ALA A 52 22.05 13.10 -12.48
C ALA A 52 23.13 12.03 -12.64
N ALA A 53 24.33 12.26 -12.10
CA ALA A 53 25.42 11.28 -12.13
C ALA A 53 25.08 10.01 -11.35
N MET A 54 24.42 10.16 -10.19
CA MET A 54 23.91 9.07 -9.38
C MET A 54 22.84 8.26 -10.15
N ALA A 55 21.85 8.94 -10.74
CA ALA A 55 20.82 8.29 -11.56
C ALA A 55 21.44 7.55 -12.75
N TYR A 56 22.42 8.16 -13.43
CA TYR A 56 23.13 7.53 -14.54
C TYR A 56 23.87 6.26 -14.10
N ALA A 57 24.50 6.29 -12.92
CA ALA A 57 25.16 5.12 -12.32
C ALA A 57 24.15 4.00 -12.01
N LYS A 58 23.01 4.32 -11.37
CA LYS A 58 21.92 3.38 -11.10
C LYS A 58 21.42 2.72 -12.39
N LEU A 59 21.19 3.52 -13.43
CA LEU A 59 20.66 3.04 -14.72
C LEU A 59 21.64 2.18 -15.51
N ASN A 60 22.94 2.41 -15.37
CA ASN A 60 23.91 1.67 -16.16
C ASN A 60 24.66 0.60 -15.38
N ASN A 61 24.41 0.50 -14.06
CA ASN A 61 25.15 -0.36 -13.15
C ASN A 61 26.68 -0.22 -13.30
N ARG A 62 27.14 1.02 -13.43
CA ARG A 62 28.54 1.39 -13.62
C ARG A 62 28.88 2.64 -12.82
N LEU A 63 30.17 2.96 -12.78
CA LEU A 63 30.67 4.17 -12.14
C LEU A 63 30.04 5.43 -12.76
N GLY A 64 29.32 6.21 -11.96
CA GLY A 64 28.94 7.57 -12.30
C GLY A 64 30.09 8.53 -12.03
N CYS A 65 30.14 9.66 -12.75
CA CYS A 65 31.15 10.68 -12.55
C CYS A 65 30.50 12.06 -12.46
N VAL A 66 30.80 12.79 -11.39
CA VAL A 66 30.41 14.18 -11.19
C VAL A 66 31.63 15.05 -10.93
N ILE A 67 31.65 16.26 -11.49
CA ILE A 67 32.72 17.23 -11.21
C ILE A 67 32.17 18.62 -10.88
N ALA A 68 32.92 19.37 -10.09
CA ALA A 68 32.62 20.76 -9.79
C ALA A 68 33.89 21.57 -9.50
N THR A 69 33.75 22.89 -9.43
CA THR A 69 34.83 23.77 -8.99
C THR A 69 35.03 23.74 -7.47
N SER A 70 35.97 24.54 -6.96
CA SER A 70 36.24 24.63 -5.51
C SER A 70 35.14 25.39 -4.77
N GLY A 71 35.19 25.40 -3.43
CA GLY A 71 34.38 26.32 -2.64
C GLY A 71 32.88 26.09 -2.82
N PRO A 72 32.11 27.08 -3.31
CA PRO A 72 30.66 26.96 -3.45
C PRO A 72 30.24 25.83 -4.39
N GLY A 73 30.99 25.56 -5.47
CA GLY A 73 30.65 24.47 -6.40
C GLY A 73 30.76 23.11 -5.74
N ALA A 74 31.83 22.88 -4.96
CA ALA A 74 31.96 21.70 -4.13
C ALA A 74 30.88 21.66 -3.04
N GLY A 75 30.59 22.78 -2.37
CA GLY A 75 29.55 22.87 -1.34
C GLY A 75 28.16 22.46 -1.84
N HIS A 76 27.78 22.88 -3.05
CA HIS A 76 26.50 22.51 -3.66
C HIS A 76 26.36 21.01 -3.99
N LEU A 77 27.47 20.27 -4.13
CA LEU A 77 27.40 18.83 -4.37
C LEU A 77 26.96 18.03 -3.13
N LEU A 78 27.12 18.60 -1.92
CA LEU A 78 27.09 17.87 -0.65
C LEU A 78 25.90 16.92 -0.53
N SER A 79 24.68 17.44 -0.64
CA SER A 79 23.48 16.64 -0.45
C SER A 79 23.32 15.52 -1.48
N GLY A 80 23.68 15.77 -2.74
CA GLY A 80 23.62 14.73 -3.79
C GLY A 80 24.68 13.63 -3.61
N LEU A 81 25.88 13.96 -3.09
CA LEU A 81 26.91 12.95 -2.80
C LEU A 81 26.53 12.09 -1.59
N VAL A 82 25.91 12.69 -0.56
CA VAL A 82 25.43 11.94 0.60
C VAL A 82 24.29 11.01 0.21
N ASP A 83 23.35 11.48 -0.62
CA ASP A 83 22.27 10.66 -1.17
C ASP A 83 22.83 9.45 -1.95
N ALA A 84 23.78 9.70 -2.86
CA ALA A 84 24.44 8.64 -3.62
C ALA A 84 25.18 7.64 -2.72
N ASP A 85 25.81 8.09 -1.64
CA ASP A 85 26.51 7.21 -0.70
C ASP A 85 25.53 6.34 0.11
N GLN A 86 24.43 6.92 0.58
CA GLN A 86 23.37 6.22 1.33
C GLN A 86 22.66 5.17 0.45
N ASP A 87 22.35 5.50 -0.79
CA ASP A 87 21.75 4.59 -1.77
C ASP A 87 22.74 3.55 -2.35
N ARG A 88 23.99 3.54 -1.86
CA ARG A 88 25.06 2.65 -2.28
C ARG A 88 25.34 2.72 -3.78
N VAL A 89 25.48 3.93 -4.31
CA VAL A 89 25.77 4.17 -5.73
C VAL A 89 27.28 4.34 -5.95
N PRO A 90 27.89 3.62 -6.91
CA PRO A 90 29.30 3.80 -7.25
C PRO A 90 29.48 5.12 -7.99
N LEU A 91 29.93 6.15 -7.28
CA LEU A 91 30.06 7.51 -7.80
C LEU A 91 31.48 8.05 -7.52
N ILE A 92 32.15 8.58 -8.55
CA ILE A 92 33.39 9.35 -8.38
C ILE A 92 33.08 10.84 -8.53
N CYS A 93 33.46 11.61 -7.52
CA CYS A 93 33.38 13.06 -7.48
C CYS A 93 34.78 13.67 -7.57
N ILE A 94 35.00 14.56 -8.53
CA ILE A 94 36.27 15.30 -8.64
C ILE A 94 35.99 16.80 -8.54
N THR A 95 36.64 17.45 -7.59
CA THR A 95 36.47 18.89 -7.38
C THR A 95 37.78 19.62 -7.61
N GLY A 96 37.68 20.87 -8.07
CA GLY A 96 38.82 21.75 -8.22
C GLY A 96 39.32 22.30 -6.88
N LEU A 97 40.57 22.72 -6.83
CA LEU A 97 41.16 23.57 -5.78
C LEU A 97 42.01 24.67 -6.41
N LYS A 98 42.28 25.72 -5.64
CA LYS A 98 43.36 26.67 -5.94
C LYS A 98 44.71 25.94 -5.93
N ALA A 99 45.75 26.64 -6.39
CA ALA A 99 47.09 26.05 -6.49
C ALA A 99 47.54 25.47 -5.15
N ALA A 100 48.21 24.32 -5.14
CA ALA A 100 48.49 23.56 -3.92
C ALA A 100 49.20 24.38 -2.83
N GLY A 101 50.05 25.33 -3.24
CA GLY A 101 50.75 26.25 -2.33
C GLY A 101 49.89 27.35 -1.68
N THR A 102 48.67 27.61 -2.17
CA THR A 102 47.77 28.64 -1.65
C THR A 102 46.52 28.09 -0.94
N VAL A 103 46.25 26.78 -1.06
CA VAL A 103 45.17 26.12 -0.33
C VAL A 103 45.39 26.27 1.18
N ARG A 104 44.31 26.53 1.93
CA ARG A 104 44.29 26.83 3.38
C ARG A 104 44.95 28.12 3.82
N HIS A 105 45.16 29.05 2.90
CA HIS A 105 45.66 30.40 3.22
C HIS A 105 44.56 31.47 3.11
N SER A 106 43.28 31.08 3.21
CA SER A 106 42.11 31.96 3.08
C SER A 106 42.01 32.65 1.72
N ASP A 107 42.37 31.92 0.66
CA ASP A 107 42.24 32.38 -0.72
C ASP A 107 40.75 32.40 -1.13
N PHE A 108 40.43 33.05 -2.25
CA PHE A 108 39.07 33.11 -2.78
C PHE A 108 38.52 31.70 -3.06
N GLN A 109 37.35 31.37 -2.47
CA GLN A 109 36.70 30.05 -2.56
C GLN A 109 37.48 28.88 -1.94
N ASP A 110 38.37 29.16 -0.98
CA ASP A 110 39.14 28.17 -0.23
C ASP A 110 38.33 27.63 0.95
N ILE A 111 37.90 26.36 0.87
CA ILE A 111 37.20 25.65 1.96
C ILE A 111 37.77 24.24 2.12
N ASP A 112 37.52 23.65 3.30
CA ASP A 112 37.84 22.24 3.55
C ASP A 112 36.85 21.26 2.91
N GLN A 113 36.78 21.24 1.57
CA GLN A 113 35.81 20.38 0.89
C GLN A 113 36.03 18.88 1.20
N ALA A 114 37.26 18.44 1.40
CA ALA A 114 37.52 17.04 1.74
C ALA A 114 36.99 16.66 3.12
N SER A 115 37.23 17.48 4.16
CA SER A 115 36.70 17.22 5.50
C SER A 115 35.18 17.37 5.54
N ILE A 116 34.60 18.36 4.83
CA ILE A 116 33.15 18.55 4.74
C ILE A 116 32.46 17.26 4.25
N PHE A 117 32.90 16.72 3.11
CA PHE A 117 32.30 15.49 2.58
C PHE A 117 32.53 14.28 3.48
N ARG A 118 33.71 14.17 4.11
CA ARG A 118 34.00 13.07 5.04
C ARG A 118 33.09 13.12 6.26
N MET A 119 32.90 14.31 6.85
CA MET A 119 32.01 14.53 7.98
C MET A 119 30.54 14.27 7.62
N ALA A 120 30.15 14.52 6.37
CA ALA A 120 28.81 14.26 5.88
C ALA A 120 28.53 12.78 5.54
N GLY A 121 29.55 11.91 5.62
CA GLY A 121 29.38 10.46 5.47
C GLY A 121 29.87 9.86 4.15
N VAL A 122 30.50 10.65 3.27
CA VAL A 122 31.09 10.14 2.01
C VAL A 122 32.25 9.19 2.33
N GLY A 123 32.17 7.96 1.81
CA GLY A 123 33.04 6.85 2.21
C GLY A 123 34.54 7.07 1.98
N PHE A 124 34.92 7.88 0.99
CA PHE A 124 36.29 8.29 0.74
C PHE A 124 36.32 9.74 0.25
N SER A 125 37.13 10.60 0.87
CA SER A 125 37.22 12.00 0.48
C SER A 125 38.59 12.55 0.83
N GLU A 126 39.43 12.86 -0.17
CA GLU A 126 40.80 13.33 0.04
C GLU A 126 41.15 14.56 -0.80
N SER A 127 42.17 15.30 -0.39
CA SER A 127 42.77 16.39 -1.18
C SER A 127 44.15 16.00 -1.68
N VAL A 128 44.43 16.27 -2.95
CA VAL A 128 45.76 16.10 -3.54
C VAL A 128 46.60 17.33 -3.20
N ASN A 129 47.75 17.13 -2.56
CA ASN A 129 48.65 18.24 -2.18
C ASN A 129 49.92 18.28 -3.02
N HIS A 130 50.22 17.21 -3.75
CA HIS A 130 51.41 17.12 -4.60
C HIS A 130 51.13 16.29 -5.85
N ILE A 131 51.77 16.64 -6.96
CA ILE A 131 51.54 16.02 -8.28
C ILE A 131 51.69 14.49 -8.28
N HIS A 132 52.64 13.95 -7.52
CA HIS A 132 52.88 12.51 -7.40
C HIS A 132 51.83 11.75 -6.56
N GLN A 133 50.96 12.44 -5.81
CA GLN A 133 49.88 11.82 -5.03
C GLN A 133 48.64 11.53 -5.88
N LEU A 134 48.46 12.24 -6.99
CA LEU A 134 47.24 12.17 -7.80
C LEU A 134 46.94 10.73 -8.25
N ILE A 135 47.92 10.05 -8.86
CA ILE A 135 47.69 8.70 -9.42
C ILE A 135 47.33 7.68 -8.34
N PRO A 136 48.08 7.55 -7.22
CA PRO A 136 47.70 6.65 -6.12
C PRO A 136 46.33 6.97 -5.50
N LEU A 137 46.01 8.25 -5.28
CA LEU A 137 44.74 8.65 -4.67
C LEU A 137 43.55 8.43 -5.60
N LEU A 138 43.69 8.77 -6.88
CA LEU A 138 42.67 8.50 -7.90
C LEU A 138 42.39 7.01 -8.01
N ARG A 139 43.44 6.17 -8.03
CA ARG A 139 43.30 4.70 -8.00
C ARG A 139 42.51 4.24 -6.77
N ASN A 140 42.87 4.73 -5.59
CA ASN A 140 42.19 4.33 -4.34
C ASN A 140 40.73 4.77 -4.33
N ALA A 141 40.44 6.01 -4.78
CA ALA A 141 39.09 6.54 -4.89
C ALA A 141 38.22 5.70 -5.83
N LEU A 142 38.73 5.41 -7.04
CA LEU A 142 38.02 4.60 -8.04
C LEU A 142 37.83 3.16 -7.57
N TYR A 143 38.85 2.57 -6.94
CA TYR A 143 38.74 1.23 -6.35
C TYR A 143 37.67 1.19 -5.27
N LEU A 144 37.66 2.15 -4.33
CA LEU A 144 36.67 2.19 -3.26
C LEU A 144 35.27 2.42 -3.79
N ALA A 145 35.07 3.39 -4.69
CA ALA A 145 33.76 3.66 -5.28
C ALA A 145 33.17 2.42 -5.96
N THR A 146 33.98 1.72 -6.77
CA THR A 146 33.52 0.55 -7.52
C THR A 146 33.42 -0.74 -6.70
N SER A 147 34.31 -0.95 -5.71
CA SER A 147 34.31 -2.17 -4.89
C SER A 147 33.30 -2.13 -3.75
N THR A 148 33.07 -0.95 -3.18
CA THR A 148 32.17 -0.76 -2.03
C THR A 148 30.80 -0.22 -2.42
N TYR A 149 30.63 0.21 -3.68
CA TYR A 149 29.40 0.84 -4.17
C TYR A 149 29.05 2.06 -3.31
N ARG A 150 30.00 2.99 -3.21
CA ARG A 150 29.88 4.21 -2.41
C ARG A 150 30.39 5.40 -3.21
N CYS A 151 30.15 6.59 -2.68
CA CYS A 151 30.74 7.80 -3.23
C CYS A 151 32.21 7.92 -2.80
N ALA A 152 33.08 8.26 -3.75
CA ALA A 152 34.45 8.66 -3.48
C ALA A 152 34.68 10.07 -4.04
N HIS A 153 35.42 10.89 -3.31
CA HIS A 153 35.72 12.26 -3.66
C HIS A 153 37.24 12.51 -3.68
N LEU A 154 37.69 13.27 -4.67
CA LEU A 154 39.06 13.77 -4.76
C LEU A 154 39.08 15.25 -5.14
N ALA A 155 39.67 16.07 -4.28
CA ALA A 155 39.92 17.48 -4.56
C ALA A 155 41.31 17.67 -5.17
N ILE A 156 41.39 18.33 -6.33
CA ILE A 156 42.61 18.44 -7.13
C ILE A 156 42.95 19.91 -7.42
N PRO A 157 44.10 20.42 -6.93
CA PRO A 157 44.62 21.75 -7.27
C PRO A 157 44.80 21.98 -8.77
N ILE A 158 44.52 23.20 -9.22
CA ILE A 158 44.60 23.56 -10.65
C ILE A 158 46.03 23.41 -11.23
N ASP A 159 47.06 23.70 -10.45
CA ASP A 159 48.47 23.49 -10.82
C ASP A 159 48.82 22.00 -10.94
N VAL A 160 48.20 21.14 -10.13
CA VAL A 160 48.32 19.68 -10.27
C VAL A 160 47.58 19.18 -11.53
N GLN A 161 46.40 19.72 -11.85
CA GLN A 161 45.66 19.37 -13.07
C GLN A 161 46.49 19.67 -14.34
N LEU A 162 47.09 20.86 -14.38
CA LEU A 162 47.97 21.35 -15.46
C LEU A 162 49.34 20.66 -15.47
N GLY A 163 49.77 20.11 -14.35
CA GLY A 163 51.07 19.48 -14.20
C GLY A 163 51.30 18.28 -15.13
N SER A 164 52.57 18.00 -15.41
CA SER A 164 53.03 16.87 -16.21
C SER A 164 53.90 15.93 -15.39
N VAL A 165 53.75 14.62 -15.59
CA VAL A 165 54.63 13.59 -15.02
C VAL A 165 55.02 12.60 -16.11
N THR A 166 56.20 12.01 -16.02
CA THR A 166 56.55 10.85 -16.84
C THR A 166 55.57 9.73 -16.49
N ALA A 167 54.72 9.36 -17.45
CA ALA A 167 53.68 8.38 -17.23
C ALA A 167 54.28 7.09 -16.66
N PRO A 168 53.95 6.68 -15.41
CA PRO A 168 54.40 5.41 -14.92
C PRO A 168 53.79 4.29 -15.80
N LYS A 169 54.41 3.11 -15.84
CA LYS A 169 53.83 1.87 -16.43
C LYS A 169 52.47 1.45 -15.81
N LEU A 170 51.89 2.27 -14.95
CA LEU A 170 50.60 2.16 -14.29
C LEU A 170 49.40 2.47 -15.24
N LEU A 171 49.63 2.77 -16.51
CA LEU A 171 48.59 3.03 -17.53
C LEU A 171 47.71 1.81 -17.90
N ASN A 172 47.89 0.66 -17.25
CA ASN A 172 47.02 -0.51 -17.37
C ASN A 172 46.01 -0.64 -16.21
N PHE A 173 45.58 0.46 -15.59
CA PHE A 173 44.46 0.43 -14.63
C PHE A 173 43.12 0.32 -15.36
N ARG A 174 42.75 -0.91 -15.70
CA ARG A 174 41.40 -1.25 -16.15
C ARG A 174 40.59 -1.75 -14.98
N GLN A 175 39.27 -1.53 -15.01
CA GLN A 175 38.34 -2.17 -14.08
C GLN A 175 38.55 -3.71 -14.04
N GLU A 176 38.92 -4.30 -15.18
CA GLU A 176 39.25 -5.72 -15.35
C GLU A 176 40.48 -6.17 -14.54
N ASN A 177 41.42 -5.26 -14.27
CA ASN A 177 42.68 -5.52 -13.55
C ASN A 177 42.60 -5.19 -12.07
N LEU A 178 41.60 -4.43 -11.64
CA LEU A 178 41.18 -4.53 -10.26
C LEU A 178 40.72 -5.97 -10.08
N SER A 179 41.10 -6.62 -8.98
CA SER A 179 40.36 -7.80 -8.58
C SER A 179 38.90 -7.37 -8.65
N LYS A 180 38.14 -7.93 -9.62
CA LYS A 180 36.70 -8.09 -9.45
C LYS A 180 36.62 -8.43 -8.00
N ARG A 181 35.84 -7.66 -7.22
CA ARG A 181 35.50 -8.05 -5.86
C ARG A 181 35.45 -9.56 -5.98
N VAL A 182 36.34 -10.27 -5.29
CA VAL A 182 35.97 -11.61 -4.91
C VAL A 182 34.75 -11.23 -4.09
N LEU A 183 33.59 -11.16 -4.76
CA LEU A 183 32.37 -11.66 -4.21
C LEU A 183 32.96 -12.91 -3.62
N SER A 184 33.16 -12.87 -2.30
CA SER A 184 33.24 -14.07 -1.55
C SER A 184 31.91 -14.68 -1.92
N ARG A 185 31.92 -15.40 -3.06
CA ARG A 185 30.92 -16.35 -3.43
C ARG A 185 30.90 -17.10 -2.14
N ALA A 186 29.76 -17.01 -1.47
CA ALA A 186 29.56 -17.74 -0.24
C ALA A 186 30.17 -19.11 -0.50
N SER A 187 31.13 -19.52 0.32
CA SER A 187 31.83 -20.78 0.08
C SER A 187 30.77 -21.87 -0.11
N ASP A 188 31.06 -22.95 -0.82
CA ASP A 188 30.05 -24.01 -0.99
C ASP A 188 29.54 -24.51 0.39
N GLU A 189 30.34 -24.35 1.44
CA GLU A 189 29.93 -24.53 2.83
C GLU A 189 28.95 -23.47 3.34
N GLN A 190 29.18 -22.17 3.10
CA GLN A 190 28.23 -21.11 3.44
C GLN A 190 26.93 -21.21 2.63
N ILE A 191 26.99 -21.53 1.33
CA ILE A 191 25.80 -21.78 0.49
C ILE A 191 25.05 -22.99 1.03
N ARG A 192 25.75 -24.09 1.35
CA ARG A 192 25.13 -25.27 1.96
C ARG A 192 24.53 -24.94 3.32
N ALA A 193 25.18 -24.13 4.15
CA ALA A 193 24.67 -23.73 5.45
C ALA A 193 23.37 -22.92 5.30
N VAL A 194 23.36 -21.90 4.44
CA VAL A 194 22.15 -21.11 4.15
C VAL A 194 21.06 -22.01 3.56
N ALA A 195 21.37 -22.82 2.53
CA ALA A 195 20.40 -23.75 1.96
C ALA A 195 19.84 -24.76 2.98
N THR A 196 20.69 -25.27 3.88
CA THR A 196 20.26 -26.19 4.95
C THR A 196 19.31 -25.48 5.91
N VAL A 197 19.61 -24.24 6.29
CA VAL A 197 18.70 -23.42 7.11
C VAL A 197 17.39 -23.18 6.36
N LEU A 198 17.43 -22.66 5.13
CA LEU A 198 16.21 -22.37 4.37
C LEU A 198 15.34 -23.63 4.16
N ILE A 199 15.94 -24.79 3.87
CA ILE A 199 15.23 -26.07 3.73
C ILE A 199 14.66 -26.53 5.08
N LYS A 200 15.45 -26.47 6.15
CA LYS A 200 15.02 -26.88 7.50
C LYS A 200 13.83 -26.04 7.95
N GLU A 201 13.97 -24.72 7.90
CA GLU A 201 12.93 -23.78 8.32
C GLU A 201 11.67 -23.94 7.44
N ARG A 202 11.84 -24.21 6.15
CA ARG A 202 10.72 -24.55 5.27
C ARG A 202 10.03 -25.86 5.66
N MET A 203 10.77 -26.90 6.04
CA MET A 203 10.23 -28.19 6.49
C MET A 203 9.51 -28.07 7.84
N GLU A 204 9.98 -27.17 8.71
CA GLU A 204 9.33 -26.78 9.96
C GLU A 204 8.08 -25.90 9.72
N ARG A 205 7.78 -25.59 8.45
CA ARG A 205 6.64 -24.78 7.98
C ARG A 205 6.69 -23.32 8.42
N HIS A 206 7.88 -22.78 8.63
CA HIS A 206 8.06 -21.35 8.85
C HIS A 206 7.69 -20.54 7.61
N HIS A 207 7.05 -19.40 7.85
CA HIS A 207 6.64 -18.47 6.81
C HIS A 207 7.87 -17.67 6.37
N MET A 208 8.25 -17.81 5.10
CA MET A 208 9.46 -17.20 4.57
C MET A 208 9.10 -16.27 3.42
N VAL A 209 9.85 -15.17 3.26
CA VAL A 209 9.73 -14.25 2.13
C VAL A 209 11.10 -13.91 1.55
N ILE A 210 11.17 -13.78 0.23
CA ILE A 210 12.33 -13.17 -0.44
C ILE A 210 12.05 -11.69 -0.62
N PHE A 211 12.96 -10.83 -0.15
CA PHE A 211 12.84 -9.39 -0.33
C PHE A 211 14.02 -8.90 -1.17
N CYS A 212 13.73 -8.23 -2.29
CA CYS A 212 14.70 -7.82 -3.30
C CYS A 212 14.95 -6.30 -3.27
N GLY A 213 16.22 -5.88 -3.21
CA GLY A 213 16.64 -4.49 -3.42
C GLY A 213 17.10 -4.21 -4.86
N TRP A 214 17.31 -2.93 -5.23
CA TRP A 214 17.49 -2.51 -6.64
C TRP A 214 18.57 -3.22 -7.42
N ARG A 215 19.61 -3.73 -6.75
CA ARG A 215 20.72 -4.45 -7.40
C ARG A 215 20.31 -5.85 -7.88
N ALA A 216 19.12 -6.32 -7.53
CA ALA A 216 18.56 -7.59 -7.98
C ALA A 216 17.96 -7.53 -9.40
N TYR A 217 17.91 -6.36 -10.05
CA TYR A 217 17.20 -6.15 -11.33
C TYR A 217 17.47 -7.15 -12.46
N ASN A 218 18.65 -7.78 -12.48
CA ASN A 218 19.05 -8.77 -13.49
C ASN A 218 19.07 -10.22 -12.96
N LEU A 219 18.51 -10.47 -11.79
CA LEU A 219 18.51 -11.78 -11.13
C LEU A 219 17.13 -12.44 -11.09
N GLY A 220 16.14 -11.88 -11.79
CA GLY A 220 14.73 -12.30 -11.75
C GLY A 220 14.53 -13.81 -11.91
N ASP A 221 15.07 -14.42 -12.98
CA ASP A 221 14.91 -15.86 -13.24
C ASP A 221 15.44 -16.73 -12.08
N ALA A 222 16.61 -16.38 -11.54
CA ALA A 222 17.20 -17.12 -10.42
C ALA A 222 16.43 -16.90 -9.11
N ILE A 223 15.84 -15.71 -8.92
CA ILE A 223 15.00 -15.39 -7.78
C ILE A 223 13.69 -16.17 -7.86
N GLU A 224 13.08 -16.23 -9.04
CA GLU A 224 11.87 -17.03 -9.29
C GLU A 224 12.15 -18.53 -9.11
N ASP A 225 13.28 -19.06 -9.58
CA ASP A 225 13.65 -20.47 -9.34
C ASP A 225 13.75 -20.80 -7.84
N ILE A 226 14.34 -19.90 -7.04
CA ILE A 226 14.44 -20.06 -5.58
C ILE A 226 13.06 -19.92 -4.94
N ALA A 227 12.27 -18.94 -5.38
CA ALA A 227 10.90 -18.72 -4.91
C ALA A 227 10.02 -19.94 -5.20
N ASP A 228 10.17 -20.54 -6.38
CA ASP A 228 9.45 -21.74 -6.80
C ASP A 228 9.89 -22.99 -6.05
N PHE A 229 11.19 -23.13 -5.78
CA PHE A 229 11.71 -24.26 -5.03
C PHE A 229 11.25 -24.22 -3.57
N LEU A 230 11.38 -23.06 -2.92
CA LEU A 230 10.98 -22.86 -1.52
C LEU A 230 9.47 -22.67 -1.38
N LYS A 231 8.75 -22.36 -2.46
CA LYS A 231 7.33 -21.98 -2.48
C LYS A 231 7.07 -20.80 -1.54
N VAL A 232 7.80 -19.71 -1.78
CA VAL A 232 7.80 -18.49 -0.97
C VAL A 232 7.50 -17.25 -1.82
N PRO A 233 6.80 -16.26 -1.28
CA PRO A 233 6.57 -14.97 -1.93
C PRO A 233 7.86 -14.16 -2.12
N VAL A 234 7.85 -13.30 -3.14
CA VAL A 234 8.87 -12.30 -3.46
C VAL A 234 8.25 -10.92 -3.35
N ILE A 235 8.91 -10.04 -2.62
CA ILE A 235 8.59 -8.61 -2.53
C ILE A 235 9.80 -7.79 -2.97
N THR A 236 9.57 -6.58 -3.44
CA THR A 236 10.63 -5.68 -3.96
C THR A 236 10.68 -4.38 -3.18
N SER A 237 11.84 -3.72 -3.07
CA SER A 237 11.88 -2.29 -2.74
C SER A 237 11.36 -1.51 -3.95
N PHE A 238 11.02 -0.24 -3.78
CA PHE A 238 10.44 0.53 -4.88
C PHE A 238 11.38 0.68 -6.08
N ASP A 239 12.65 0.88 -5.80
CA ASP A 239 13.73 0.92 -6.78
C ASP A 239 14.14 -0.46 -7.32
N ALA A 240 13.56 -1.54 -6.80
CA ALA A 240 13.67 -2.91 -7.30
C ALA A 240 12.41 -3.41 -8.01
N LYS A 241 11.35 -2.59 -8.12
CA LYS A 241 10.13 -2.94 -8.84
C LYS A 241 10.46 -3.30 -10.29
N GLY A 242 9.91 -4.41 -10.77
CA GLY A 242 10.23 -4.97 -12.10
C GLY A 242 11.43 -5.93 -12.14
N THR A 243 11.99 -6.31 -10.97
CA THR A 243 13.01 -7.37 -10.85
C THR A 243 12.47 -8.75 -11.27
N ILE A 244 11.22 -9.04 -10.94
CA ILE A 244 10.44 -10.17 -11.45
C ILE A 244 9.18 -9.65 -12.12
N ASP A 245 8.52 -10.50 -12.90
CA ASP A 245 7.19 -10.23 -13.47
C ASP A 245 6.19 -9.92 -12.34
N GLU A 246 5.48 -8.80 -12.41
CA GLU A 246 4.54 -8.41 -11.35
C GLU A 246 3.21 -9.18 -11.42
N ASP A 247 2.98 -9.89 -12.53
CA ASP A 247 1.97 -10.93 -12.71
C ASP A 247 2.48 -12.34 -12.36
N SER A 248 3.75 -12.49 -11.97
CA SER A 248 4.28 -13.75 -11.46
C SER A 248 3.48 -14.19 -10.23
N PRO A 249 3.16 -15.49 -10.09
CA PRO A 249 2.51 -16.01 -8.88
C PRO A 249 3.36 -15.82 -7.62
N HIS A 250 4.66 -15.52 -7.78
CA HIS A 250 5.57 -15.21 -6.68
C HIS A 250 5.66 -13.72 -6.37
N SER A 251 5.11 -12.81 -7.19
CA SER A 251 5.20 -11.37 -6.92
C SER A 251 4.11 -10.91 -5.96
N PHE A 252 4.53 -10.37 -4.82
CA PHE A 252 3.64 -9.84 -3.78
C PHE A 252 3.72 -8.32 -3.66
N GLY A 253 4.41 -7.66 -4.61
CA GLY A 253 4.46 -6.21 -4.77
C GLY A 253 5.60 -5.53 -4.02
N VAL A 254 5.55 -4.20 -4.02
CA VAL A 254 6.57 -3.34 -3.42
C VAL A 254 6.34 -3.20 -1.91
N ALA A 255 7.42 -3.29 -1.14
CA ALA A 255 7.48 -3.03 0.30
C ALA A 255 8.15 -1.67 0.60
N GLY A 256 7.76 -1.05 1.71
CA GLY A 256 8.21 0.28 2.13
C GLY A 256 7.15 1.38 1.94
N ILE A 257 7.55 2.65 2.09
CA ILE A 257 6.66 3.82 1.99
C ILE A 257 6.04 4.01 0.60
N TYR A 258 6.59 3.33 -0.41
CA TYR A 258 6.22 3.41 -1.82
C TYR A 258 5.52 2.12 -2.32
N GLY A 259 4.92 1.32 -1.43
CA GLY A 259 4.20 0.10 -1.81
C GLY A 259 2.89 0.36 -2.59
N PHE A 260 2.38 -0.68 -3.26
CA PHE A 260 1.07 -0.69 -3.95
C PHE A 260 -0.04 -0.11 -3.04
N VAL A 261 -0.78 0.92 -3.47
CA VAL A 261 -1.98 1.35 -2.71
C VAL A 261 -3.01 0.25 -2.83
N GLY A 262 -3.41 -0.30 -1.70
CA GLY A 262 -4.50 -1.28 -1.62
C GLY A 262 -4.13 -2.73 -1.90
N GLY A 263 -2.84 -3.08 -2.03
CA GLY A 263 -2.36 -4.46 -2.04
C GLY A 263 -1.81 -4.87 -0.68
N GLY A 264 -2.63 -5.43 0.20
CA GLY A 264 -2.18 -5.91 1.52
C GLY A 264 -1.19 -7.10 1.46
N SER A 265 -0.83 -7.57 0.26
CA SER A 265 -0.01 -8.74 0.01
C SER A 265 1.43 -8.60 0.51
N SER A 266 2.17 -7.55 0.16
CA SER A 266 3.58 -7.37 0.58
C SER A 266 3.68 -7.13 2.08
N GLN A 267 2.78 -6.31 2.63
CA GLN A 267 2.65 -6.06 4.07
C GLN A 267 2.30 -7.35 4.81
N SER A 268 1.26 -8.06 4.38
CA SER A 268 0.83 -9.30 5.03
C SER A 268 1.92 -10.36 4.97
N VAL A 269 2.66 -10.45 3.87
CA VAL A 269 3.79 -11.37 3.76
C VAL A 269 4.90 -10.99 4.75
N LEU A 270 5.24 -9.70 4.88
CA LEU A 270 6.27 -9.24 5.83
C LEU A 270 5.87 -9.37 7.30
N GLU A 271 4.61 -9.11 7.64
CA GLU A 271 4.10 -9.19 9.01
C GLU A 271 3.93 -10.64 9.49
N ASN A 272 3.69 -11.57 8.56
CA ASN A 272 3.47 -12.97 8.87
C ASN A 272 4.65 -13.86 8.50
N CYS A 273 5.76 -13.31 7.99
CA CYS A 273 6.98 -14.09 7.80
C CYS A 273 7.75 -14.23 9.10
N ASP A 274 8.17 -15.46 9.40
CA ASP A 274 9.15 -15.77 10.43
C ASP A 274 10.56 -15.41 9.94
N ILE A 275 10.80 -15.46 8.63
CA ILE A 275 12.13 -15.33 8.02
C ILE A 275 12.07 -14.47 6.75
N ILE A 276 12.95 -13.47 6.70
CA ILE A 276 13.20 -12.67 5.50
C ILE A 276 14.53 -13.10 4.88
N VAL A 277 14.48 -13.56 3.64
CA VAL A 277 15.65 -13.81 2.80
C VAL A 277 15.95 -12.55 2.01
N GLY A 278 16.86 -11.73 2.53
CA GLY A 278 17.20 -10.47 1.89
C GLY A 278 18.17 -10.65 0.72
N ILE A 279 17.76 -10.26 -0.47
CA ILE A 279 18.61 -10.26 -1.68
C ILE A 279 18.84 -8.82 -2.10
N CYS A 280 20.10 -8.38 -2.02
CA CYS A 280 20.49 -7.03 -2.44
C CYS A 280 19.77 -5.87 -1.74
N LEU A 281 19.22 -6.11 -0.54
CA LEU A 281 18.55 -5.10 0.27
C LEU A 281 19.52 -4.25 1.10
N PRO A 282 19.27 -2.94 1.22
CA PRO A 282 19.80 -2.12 2.30
C PRO A 282 18.95 -2.27 3.59
N ASP A 283 19.51 -1.88 4.74
CA ASP A 283 18.91 -2.09 6.06
C ASP A 283 17.69 -1.16 6.31
N LEU A 284 16.53 -1.79 6.60
CA LEU A 284 15.22 -1.27 7.08
C LEU A 284 14.32 -0.45 6.14
N ALA A 285 13.17 -1.04 5.74
CA ALA A 285 12.02 -0.36 5.13
C ALA A 285 10.69 -0.73 5.84
N LYS A 286 9.74 0.21 6.00
CA LYS A 286 8.42 0.04 6.66
C LYS A 286 7.26 0.60 5.78
N ALA A 287 6.06 -0.01 5.84
CA ALA A 287 4.91 0.22 4.95
C ALA A 287 3.54 0.16 5.69
N LEU A 288 2.49 0.95 5.31
CA LEU A 288 1.03 0.79 5.62
C LEU A 288 0.08 1.79 4.82
N THR A 289 -1.16 1.40 4.38
CA THR A 289 -2.24 2.25 3.67
C THR A 289 -3.75 1.86 3.93
N ASP A 290 -4.74 2.73 3.58
CA ASP A 290 -6.20 2.46 3.28
C ASP A 290 -6.91 3.53 2.34
N LYS A 291 -8.24 3.42 2.07
CA LYS A 291 -8.93 3.72 0.77
C LYS A 291 -10.04 4.82 0.73
N SER A 292 -10.03 5.53 -0.41
CA SER A 292 -11.14 6.12 -1.20
C SER A 292 -11.39 7.63 -1.12
N GLY A 293 -11.26 8.34 -2.26
CA GLY A 293 -11.66 9.75 -2.37
C GLY A 293 -11.58 10.30 -3.79
N MET A 294 -12.70 10.34 -4.50
CA MET A 294 -12.83 11.02 -5.82
C MET A 294 -13.61 12.32 -5.66
N GLN A 295 -13.18 13.40 -6.36
CA GLN A 295 -13.84 14.71 -6.36
C GLN A 295 -13.81 15.39 -7.76
N GLU A 296 -14.82 16.20 -8.08
CA GLU A 296 -15.00 16.90 -9.37
C GLU A 296 -14.18 18.21 -9.49
N GLY A 297 -13.71 18.53 -10.71
CA GLY A 297 -13.00 19.79 -11.02
C GLY A 297 -11.46 19.72 -10.93
N PHE A 298 -10.93 18.60 -10.45
CA PHE A 298 -9.50 18.27 -10.37
C PHE A 298 -9.22 16.95 -11.09
N CYS A 299 -7.96 16.68 -11.41
CA CYS A 299 -7.55 15.36 -11.88
C CYS A 299 -6.97 14.56 -10.72
N HIS A 300 -7.64 13.46 -10.33
CA HIS A 300 -7.16 12.62 -9.24
C HIS A 300 -5.86 11.90 -9.64
N PRO A 301 -4.73 12.11 -8.96
CA PRO A 301 -3.44 11.54 -9.36
C PRO A 301 -3.45 10.01 -9.51
N GLY A 302 -4.15 9.30 -8.63
CA GLY A 302 -4.25 7.84 -8.74
C GLY A 302 -4.97 7.35 -10.00
N VAL A 303 -6.03 8.03 -10.45
CA VAL A 303 -6.69 7.70 -11.73
C VAL A 303 -5.77 8.00 -12.90
N PHE A 304 -5.04 9.12 -12.83
CA PHE A 304 -4.05 9.49 -13.84
C PHE A 304 -2.95 8.44 -13.98
N PHE A 305 -2.30 8.03 -12.88
CA PHE A 305 -1.19 7.06 -12.92
C PHE A 305 -1.64 5.64 -13.26
N LYS A 306 -2.82 5.23 -12.80
CA LYS A 306 -3.41 3.95 -13.22
C LYS A 306 -3.68 3.93 -14.72
N THR A 307 -4.17 5.04 -15.28
CA THR A 307 -4.35 5.20 -16.73
C THR A 307 -3.01 5.25 -17.47
N MET A 308 -2.01 5.97 -16.94
CA MET A 308 -0.64 6.05 -17.50
C MET A 308 -0.01 4.68 -17.70
N SER A 309 -0.28 3.72 -16.81
CA SER A 309 0.24 2.34 -16.90
C SER A 309 -0.02 1.67 -18.25
N ILE A 310 -1.14 2.00 -18.90
CA ILE A 310 -1.54 1.45 -20.21
C ILE A 310 -0.62 1.95 -21.34
N PHE A 311 -0.04 3.14 -21.19
CA PHE A 311 0.76 3.82 -22.22
C PHE A 311 2.27 3.60 -22.07
N LEU A 312 2.71 2.94 -20.99
CA LEU A 312 4.10 2.63 -20.75
C LEU A 312 4.52 1.37 -21.54
N LYS A 313 5.58 1.50 -22.33
CA LYS A 313 6.26 0.37 -22.98
C LYS A 313 6.94 -0.54 -21.96
N GLU A 314 7.13 -1.81 -22.33
CA GLU A 314 7.79 -2.84 -21.51
C GLU A 314 9.19 -2.44 -21.02
N ASP A 315 9.86 -1.51 -21.69
CA ASP A 315 11.22 -1.09 -21.38
C ASP A 315 11.31 0.36 -20.88
N SER A 316 10.19 0.93 -20.46
CA SER A 316 10.11 2.31 -19.97
C SER A 316 10.92 2.51 -18.69
N ILE A 317 11.55 3.68 -18.56
CA ILE A 317 12.20 4.11 -17.32
C ILE A 317 11.27 5.10 -16.63
N LEU A 318 11.03 4.88 -15.34
CA LEU A 318 10.21 5.75 -14.50
C LEU A 318 11.10 6.42 -13.45
N CYS A 319 11.06 7.75 -13.39
CA CYS A 319 11.83 8.58 -12.48
C CYS A 319 10.88 9.29 -11.51
N ALA A 320 10.95 8.99 -10.23
CA ALA A 320 10.07 9.54 -9.21
C ALA A 320 10.81 10.59 -8.35
N ASP A 321 10.14 11.71 -8.04
CA ASP A 321 10.66 12.74 -7.14
C ASP A 321 10.09 12.55 -5.74
N ILE A 322 10.68 13.17 -4.73
CA ILE A 322 10.29 12.94 -3.34
C ILE A 322 9.08 13.80 -2.96
N GLY A 323 8.04 13.13 -2.46
CA GLY A 323 6.79 13.75 -2.04
C GLY A 323 5.58 12.86 -2.31
N ASP A 324 4.39 13.44 -2.18
CA ASP A 324 3.12 12.76 -2.45
C ASP A 324 3.05 12.22 -3.90
N ASN A 325 3.75 12.86 -4.84
CA ASN A 325 3.86 12.40 -6.21
C ASN A 325 4.53 11.02 -6.35
N ALA A 326 5.61 10.74 -5.60
CA ALA A 326 6.22 9.41 -5.59
C ALA A 326 5.28 8.39 -4.95
N LEU A 327 4.56 8.77 -3.90
CA LEU A 327 3.57 7.89 -3.28
C LEU A 327 2.48 7.52 -4.29
N TRP A 328 1.90 8.51 -4.98
CA TRP A 328 0.91 8.26 -6.03
C TRP A 328 1.45 7.40 -7.17
N MET A 329 2.66 7.69 -7.64
CA MET A 329 3.29 6.90 -8.71
C MET A 329 3.48 5.46 -8.28
N ALA A 330 4.06 5.26 -7.10
CA ALA A 330 4.43 3.94 -6.61
C ALA A 330 3.23 3.05 -6.31
N SER A 331 2.13 3.71 -5.95
CA SER A 331 0.92 3.04 -5.56
C SER A 331 -0.02 2.68 -6.70
N GLU A 332 -0.02 3.47 -7.77
CA GLU A 332 -1.06 3.42 -8.80
C GLU A 332 -0.49 3.06 -10.18
N ILE A 333 0.82 3.19 -10.41
CA ILE A 333 1.46 2.67 -11.62
C ILE A 333 1.64 1.15 -11.52
N ILE A 334 1.01 0.44 -12.44
CA ILE A 334 1.20 -1.00 -12.66
C ILE A 334 2.41 -1.18 -13.59
N ALA A 335 3.61 -1.22 -13.01
CA ALA A 335 4.84 -1.40 -13.79
C ALA A 335 5.00 -2.85 -14.27
N LYS A 336 5.58 -3.02 -15.46
CA LYS A 336 5.82 -4.31 -16.12
C LYS A 336 7.28 -4.74 -16.03
N ARG A 337 7.59 -6.02 -16.24
CA ARG A 337 8.97 -6.50 -16.31
C ARG A 337 9.72 -5.84 -17.45
N GLY A 338 10.97 -5.49 -17.17
CA GLY A 338 11.83 -4.74 -18.10
C GLY A 338 11.75 -3.23 -17.91
N GLN A 339 10.68 -2.72 -17.28
CA GLN A 339 10.63 -1.33 -16.86
C GLN A 339 11.52 -1.11 -15.65
N ARG A 340 12.05 0.10 -15.51
CA ARG A 340 12.96 0.44 -14.43
C ARG A 340 12.50 1.67 -13.68
N THR A 341 12.38 1.57 -12.36
CA THR A 341 12.01 2.70 -11.51
C THR A 341 13.23 3.20 -10.74
N ILE A 342 13.44 4.51 -10.70
CA ILE A 342 14.52 5.14 -9.91
C ILE A 342 14.01 6.36 -9.14
N THR A 343 14.51 6.52 -7.92
CA THR A 343 14.22 7.63 -6.99
C THR A 343 15.44 7.89 -6.08
N SER A 344 15.38 8.91 -5.22
CA SER A 344 16.27 9.09 -4.06
C SER A 344 15.61 8.42 -2.84
N GLU A 345 16.04 7.22 -2.48
CA GLU A 345 15.28 6.42 -1.51
C GLU A 345 15.63 6.74 -0.07
N HIS A 346 16.93 6.77 0.28
CA HIS A 346 17.35 6.84 1.68
C HIS A 346 17.40 8.28 2.20
N MET A 347 18.05 9.19 1.48
CA MET A 347 18.14 10.58 1.91
C MET A 347 16.86 11.35 1.60
N GLY A 348 16.09 10.92 0.60
CA GLY A 348 14.84 11.55 0.20
C GLY A 348 15.06 12.98 -0.33
N ILE A 349 16.08 13.19 -1.16
CA ILE A 349 16.38 14.51 -1.72
C ILE A 349 15.35 14.89 -2.79
N MET A 350 14.71 16.05 -2.62
CA MET A 350 13.78 16.62 -3.61
C MET A 350 14.52 17.15 -4.85
N GLY A 351 13.81 17.22 -5.98
CA GLY A 351 14.33 17.68 -7.28
C GLY A 351 14.98 16.57 -8.11
N PHE A 352 15.00 15.33 -7.62
CA PHE A 352 15.73 14.22 -8.21
C PHE A 352 15.20 13.79 -9.58
N ALA A 353 13.88 13.74 -9.78
CA ALA A 353 13.30 13.04 -10.92
C ALA A 353 13.61 13.67 -12.27
N LEU A 354 13.66 15.00 -12.38
CA LEU A 354 14.00 15.67 -13.64
C LEU A 354 15.45 15.35 -14.03
N ASN A 355 16.36 15.39 -13.06
CA ASN A 355 17.77 15.05 -13.22
C ASN A 355 17.96 13.58 -13.61
N ALA A 356 17.17 12.69 -12.99
CA ALA A 356 17.11 11.29 -13.33
C ALA A 356 16.56 11.04 -14.73
N GLY A 357 15.54 11.79 -15.17
CA GLY A 357 14.99 11.72 -16.52
C GLY A 357 15.98 12.16 -17.60
N MET A 358 16.74 13.22 -17.33
CA MET A 358 17.87 13.64 -18.18
C MET A 358 18.91 12.52 -18.27
N ALA A 359 19.33 11.96 -17.14
CA ALA A 359 20.29 10.85 -17.09
C ALA A 359 19.78 9.61 -17.83
N ALA A 360 18.48 9.30 -17.75
CA ALA A 360 17.83 8.21 -18.46
C ALA A 360 17.82 8.43 -19.98
N SER A 361 17.49 9.63 -20.44
CA SER A 361 17.60 9.98 -21.86
C SER A 361 19.04 9.80 -22.37
N CYS A 362 20.04 10.28 -21.63
CA CYS A 362 21.45 10.12 -22.00
C CYS A 362 21.86 8.64 -22.02
N SER A 363 21.50 7.88 -20.98
CA SER A 363 21.80 6.46 -20.82
C SER A 363 21.27 5.62 -21.98
N THR A 364 20.03 5.88 -22.37
CA THR A 364 19.32 5.11 -23.40
C THR A 364 19.54 5.66 -24.80
N ARG A 365 20.25 6.79 -24.93
CA ARG A 365 20.38 7.59 -26.15
C ARG A 365 19.01 7.93 -26.75
N GLY A 366 18.03 8.17 -25.87
CA GLY A 366 16.66 8.50 -26.25
C GLY A 366 15.89 7.37 -26.91
N LYS A 367 16.28 6.10 -26.73
CA LYS A 367 15.56 4.96 -27.36
C LYS A 367 14.34 4.50 -26.56
N GLN A 368 14.41 4.60 -25.24
CA GLN A 368 13.37 4.14 -24.34
C GLN A 368 12.45 5.31 -23.95
N GLN A 369 11.22 5.00 -23.57
CA GLN A 369 10.35 5.99 -22.93
C GLN A 369 10.87 6.29 -21.53
N VAL A 370 10.87 7.57 -21.16
CA VAL A 370 11.26 8.03 -19.83
C VAL A 370 10.10 8.83 -19.26
N LEU A 371 9.46 8.33 -18.21
CA LEU A 371 8.43 9.04 -17.46
C LEU A 371 9.08 9.71 -16.24
N VAL A 372 8.97 11.03 -16.14
CA VAL A 372 9.42 11.81 -14.97
C VAL A 372 8.20 12.24 -14.18
N VAL A 373 8.14 11.93 -12.89
CA VAL A 373 7.01 12.29 -12.01
C VAL A 373 7.49 13.16 -10.87
N CYS A 374 7.07 14.42 -10.90
CA CYS A 374 7.43 15.43 -9.90
C CYS A 374 6.19 16.01 -9.21
N GLY A 375 6.35 16.43 -7.95
CA GLY A 375 5.47 17.45 -7.37
C GLY A 375 5.89 18.85 -7.84
N ASP A 376 5.00 19.83 -7.74
CA ASP A 376 5.28 21.23 -8.05
C ASP A 376 6.46 21.82 -7.25
N GLY A 377 6.58 21.49 -5.97
CA GLY A 377 7.72 21.91 -5.13
C GLY A 377 9.05 21.27 -5.55
N GLY A 378 9.07 19.96 -5.76
CA GLY A 378 10.29 19.24 -6.20
C GLY A 378 10.76 19.70 -7.58
N PHE A 379 9.82 19.87 -8.51
CA PHE A 379 10.14 20.36 -9.85
C PHE A 379 10.76 21.77 -9.81
N GLN A 380 10.28 22.68 -8.96
CA GLN A 380 10.86 24.02 -8.84
C GLN A 380 12.34 23.99 -8.43
N MET A 381 12.77 22.99 -7.65
CA MET A 381 14.17 22.86 -7.20
C MET A 381 15.15 22.50 -8.32
N SER A 382 14.68 21.85 -9.39
CA SER A 382 15.52 21.42 -10.52
C SER A 382 15.09 21.96 -11.88
N SER A 383 14.05 22.81 -11.93
CA SER A 383 13.46 23.34 -13.17
C SER A 383 14.47 24.04 -14.10
N ASN A 384 15.55 24.59 -13.55
CA ASN A 384 16.66 25.18 -14.30
C ASN A 384 17.34 24.17 -15.26
N GLU A 385 17.25 22.87 -14.99
CA GLU A 385 17.85 21.81 -15.80
C GLU A 385 17.07 21.52 -17.09
N LEU A 386 15.88 22.09 -17.29
CA LEU A 386 15.24 22.14 -18.61
C LEU A 386 16.18 22.73 -19.67
N ALA A 387 16.99 23.73 -19.29
CA ALA A 387 18.01 24.30 -20.16
C ALA A 387 19.10 23.28 -20.51
N THR A 388 19.58 22.50 -19.54
CA THR A 388 20.55 21.44 -19.79
C THR A 388 19.97 20.33 -20.67
N MET A 389 18.73 19.91 -20.41
CA MET A 389 18.06 18.92 -21.27
C MET A 389 17.93 19.39 -22.72
N ASN A 390 17.69 20.69 -22.94
CA ASN A 390 17.65 21.28 -24.28
C ASN A 390 19.02 21.33 -24.94
N ASP A 391 20.06 21.80 -24.23
CA ASP A 391 21.44 21.82 -24.75
C ASP A 391 21.91 20.42 -25.17
N HIS A 392 21.56 19.41 -24.37
CA HIS A 392 21.93 18.00 -24.61
C HIS A 392 20.92 17.24 -25.48
N ARG A 393 19.88 17.92 -25.96
CA ARG A 393 18.84 17.36 -26.84
C ARG A 393 18.28 16.04 -26.32
N CYS A 394 17.87 16.02 -25.05
CA CYS A 394 17.22 14.86 -24.45
C CYS A 394 15.96 14.46 -25.24
N LYS A 395 15.63 13.17 -25.25
CA LYS A 395 14.56 12.60 -26.09
C LYS A 395 13.72 11.59 -25.35
N ASN A 396 12.47 11.47 -25.79
CA ASN A 396 11.49 10.51 -25.30
C ASN A 396 11.23 10.64 -23.80
N VAL A 397 11.25 11.87 -23.29
CA VAL A 397 10.96 12.15 -21.88
C VAL A 397 9.60 12.84 -21.76
N LEU A 398 8.69 12.25 -20.98
CA LEU A 398 7.43 12.87 -20.60
C LEU A 398 7.51 13.27 -19.13
N VAL A 399 7.36 14.55 -18.84
CA VAL A 399 7.32 15.08 -17.47
C VAL A 399 5.88 15.23 -17.01
N VAL A 400 5.55 14.64 -15.87
CA VAL A 400 4.27 14.80 -15.19
C VAL A 400 4.52 15.59 -13.92
N ILE A 401 3.90 16.77 -13.83
CA ILE A 401 3.99 17.63 -12.65
C ILE A 401 2.63 17.61 -11.96
N ILE A 402 2.60 17.12 -10.72
CA ILE A 402 1.41 17.16 -9.88
C ILE A 402 1.41 18.47 -9.11
N VAL A 403 0.40 19.30 -9.38
CA VAL A 403 0.25 20.62 -8.78
C VAL A 403 -0.87 20.57 -7.77
N ASN A 404 -0.52 20.79 -6.50
CA ASN A 404 -1.48 20.95 -5.41
C ASN A 404 -1.24 22.27 -4.62
N GLY A 405 -0.26 23.08 -5.04
CA GLY A 405 0.02 24.40 -4.47
C GLY A 405 0.61 24.36 -3.06
N ARG A 406 1.11 23.19 -2.62
CA ARG A 406 1.67 23.01 -1.28
C ARG A 406 2.77 21.94 -1.24
N LEU A 407 3.62 22.00 -0.22
CA LEU A 407 4.42 20.85 0.19
C LEU A 407 3.51 19.81 0.86
N GLY A 408 2.73 19.10 0.05
CA GLY A 408 1.62 18.22 0.49
C GLY A 408 2.03 17.23 1.57
N ARG A 409 3.17 16.55 1.38
CA ARG A 409 3.73 15.59 2.34
C ARG A 409 3.88 16.20 3.74
N VAL A 410 4.59 17.33 3.82
CA VAL A 410 4.89 18.02 5.08
C VAL A 410 3.61 18.53 5.72
N ASN A 411 2.71 19.09 4.92
CA ASN A 411 1.41 19.57 5.37
C ASN A 411 0.59 18.44 6.03
N ASN A 412 0.46 17.32 5.33
CA ASN A 412 -0.39 16.21 5.73
C ASN A 412 0.19 15.45 6.93
N GLU A 413 1.51 15.34 7.05
CA GLU A 413 2.16 14.66 8.18
C GLU A 413 2.08 15.41 9.50
N ILE A 414 2.29 16.72 9.45
CA ILE A 414 2.45 17.55 10.64
C ILE A 414 1.09 18.01 11.15
N TRP A 415 0.21 18.47 10.25
CA TRP A 415 -1.07 19.07 10.63
C TRP A 415 -2.28 18.18 10.33
N GLY A 416 -2.07 17.08 9.59
CA GLY A 416 -3.14 16.18 9.18
C GLY A 416 -3.85 16.62 7.91
N PRO A 417 -4.61 15.71 7.29
CA PRO A 417 -5.36 16.01 6.07
C PRO A 417 -6.48 17.01 6.33
N GLY A 418 -6.77 17.89 5.36
CA GLY A 418 -7.81 18.93 5.49
C GLY A 418 -7.34 20.21 6.20
N VAL A 419 -6.14 20.24 6.76
CA VAL A 419 -5.59 21.40 7.47
C VAL A 419 -4.59 22.14 6.58
N ARG A 420 -4.87 23.41 6.29
CA ARG A 420 -3.95 24.26 5.52
C ARG A 420 -2.96 24.95 6.45
N ALA A 421 -1.68 24.58 6.36
CA ALA A 421 -0.61 25.27 7.07
C ALA A 421 0.00 26.39 6.21
N ASP A 422 0.07 27.61 6.75
CA ASP A 422 0.59 28.79 6.05
C ASP A 422 2.04 28.60 5.57
N GLY A 423 2.85 27.82 6.29
CA GLY A 423 4.26 27.57 5.97
C GLY A 423 4.52 26.54 4.87
N CYS A 424 3.50 25.82 4.39
CA CYS A 424 3.64 24.81 3.33
C CYS A 424 3.06 25.24 1.99
N SER A 425 2.42 26.41 1.91
CA SER A 425 1.86 26.93 0.66
C SER A 425 2.99 27.36 -0.28
N ILE A 426 2.94 26.92 -1.54
CA ILE A 426 3.91 27.31 -2.56
C ILE A 426 3.20 27.94 -3.76
N GLY A 427 3.76 29.03 -4.28
CA GLY A 427 3.33 29.58 -5.55
C GLY A 427 3.93 28.77 -6.69
N SER A 428 3.10 28.32 -7.62
CA SER A 428 3.54 27.54 -8.78
C SER A 428 3.45 28.39 -10.06
N PRO A 429 4.53 28.48 -10.86
CA PRO A 429 4.48 29.14 -12.15
C PRO A 429 3.60 28.34 -13.12
N ASP A 430 3.27 28.95 -14.26
CA ASP A 430 2.68 28.21 -15.37
C ASP A 430 3.76 27.30 -15.99
N TYR A 431 3.74 26.02 -15.60
CA TYR A 431 4.74 25.05 -16.05
C TYR A 431 4.67 24.79 -17.56
N VAL A 432 3.50 24.90 -18.21
CA VAL A 432 3.41 24.74 -19.67
C VAL A 432 4.17 25.87 -20.36
N LYS A 433 3.98 27.11 -19.89
CA LYS A 433 4.76 28.26 -20.39
C LYS A 433 6.24 28.19 -20.04
N LEU A 434 6.59 27.61 -18.89
CA LEU A 434 7.99 27.40 -18.53
C LEU A 434 8.67 26.40 -19.49
N PHE A 435 8.01 25.30 -19.83
CA PHE A 435 8.50 24.36 -20.85
C PHE A 435 8.59 25.03 -22.23
N ASP A 436 7.59 25.83 -22.61
CA ASP A 436 7.61 26.61 -23.86
C ASP A 436 8.82 27.56 -23.92
N ALA A 437 9.09 28.28 -22.83
CA ALA A 437 10.27 29.15 -22.72
C ALA A 437 11.61 28.42 -22.86
N HIS A 438 11.64 27.11 -22.59
CA HIS A 438 12.80 26.24 -22.79
C HIS A 438 12.80 25.46 -24.12
N GLY A 439 11.86 25.77 -25.03
CA GLY A 439 11.79 25.19 -26.37
C GLY A 439 10.89 23.96 -26.50
N TYR A 440 10.04 23.68 -25.51
CA TYR A 440 9.15 22.51 -25.47
C TYR A 440 7.67 22.93 -25.41
N PRO A 441 7.11 23.48 -26.50
CA PRO A 441 5.75 24.00 -26.51
C PRO A 441 4.68 22.90 -26.41
N ASN A 442 3.42 23.33 -26.29
CA ASN A 442 2.22 22.48 -26.38
C ASN A 442 2.03 21.47 -25.24
N GLY A 443 2.66 21.70 -24.09
CA GLY A 443 2.34 20.97 -22.86
C GLY A 443 0.86 21.08 -22.47
N LYS A 444 0.39 20.19 -21.60
CA LYS A 444 -1.03 20.11 -21.20
C LYS A 444 -1.25 20.46 -19.75
N HIS A 445 -2.36 21.13 -19.48
CA HIS A 445 -2.96 21.17 -18.15
C HIS A 445 -4.12 20.19 -18.09
N LEU A 446 -4.21 19.42 -17.01
CA LEU A 446 -5.23 18.43 -16.80
C LEU A 446 -6.00 18.74 -15.50
N LYS A 447 -7.30 19.02 -15.64
CA LYS A 447 -8.27 19.37 -14.58
C LYS A 447 -9.58 18.62 -14.79
N THR A 448 -9.48 17.31 -15.03
CA THR A 448 -10.62 16.48 -15.42
C THR A 448 -10.58 15.13 -14.72
N THR A 449 -11.76 14.61 -14.41
CA THR A 449 -11.98 13.24 -13.92
C THR A 449 -12.36 12.28 -15.05
N ASN A 450 -12.54 12.77 -16.28
CA ASN A 450 -12.93 11.95 -17.43
C ASN A 450 -11.73 11.15 -17.95
N VAL A 451 -11.77 9.83 -17.77
CA VAL A 451 -10.70 8.91 -18.17
C VAL A 451 -10.32 9.04 -19.66
N ARG A 452 -11.28 9.30 -20.57
CA ARG A 452 -10.97 9.45 -22.00
C ARG A 452 -10.15 10.70 -22.30
N GLU A 453 -10.39 11.78 -21.55
CA GLU A 453 -9.59 13.00 -21.68
C GLU A 453 -8.19 12.81 -21.09
N ILE A 454 -8.09 12.04 -20.00
CA ILE A 454 -6.81 11.64 -19.40
C ILE A 454 -6.00 10.80 -20.40
N GLU A 455 -6.60 9.76 -21.00
CA GLU A 455 -5.99 8.91 -22.04
C GLU A 455 -5.49 9.75 -23.22
N ALA A 456 -6.34 10.66 -23.73
CA ALA A 456 -5.97 11.54 -24.84
C ALA A 456 -4.78 12.45 -24.49
N ALA A 457 -4.77 13.03 -23.28
CA ALA A 457 -3.68 13.88 -22.83
C ALA A 457 -2.37 13.10 -22.65
N ILE A 458 -2.43 11.87 -22.14
CA ILE A 458 -1.27 10.99 -22.00
C ILE A 458 -0.70 10.61 -23.37
N GLN A 459 -1.55 10.20 -24.31
CA GLN A 459 -1.13 9.89 -25.67
C GLN A 459 -0.48 11.09 -26.35
N GLU A 460 -1.11 12.27 -26.27
CA GLU A 460 -0.57 13.50 -26.86
C GLU A 460 0.76 13.91 -26.20
N GLY A 461 0.88 13.73 -24.88
CA GLY A 461 2.12 13.95 -24.14
C GLY A 461 3.26 13.07 -24.67
N TRP A 462 3.03 11.77 -24.85
CA TRP A 462 4.02 10.87 -25.43
C TRP A 462 4.33 11.20 -26.89
N ASP A 463 3.33 11.56 -27.70
CA ASP A 463 3.52 11.98 -29.09
C ASP A 463 4.42 13.22 -29.17
N LEU A 464 4.18 14.23 -28.30
CA LEU A 464 5.02 15.41 -28.20
C LEU A 464 6.44 15.05 -27.76
N ALA A 465 6.61 14.26 -26.69
CA ALA A 465 7.92 13.82 -26.21
C ALA A 465 8.72 13.10 -27.31
N SER A 466 8.04 12.31 -28.15
CA SER A 466 8.68 11.63 -29.28
C SER A 466 9.12 12.58 -30.42
N LYS A 467 8.35 13.65 -30.65
CA LYS A 467 8.59 14.60 -31.75
C LYS A 467 9.62 15.66 -31.41
N GLN A 468 9.50 16.28 -30.23
CA GLN A 468 10.34 17.41 -29.81
C GLN A 468 11.33 17.06 -28.69
N GLY A 469 11.32 15.81 -28.23
CA GLY A 469 12.25 15.26 -27.25
C GLY A 469 11.73 15.26 -25.81
N LEU A 470 11.09 16.35 -25.40
CA LEU A 470 10.51 16.52 -24.06
C LEU A 470 9.07 17.06 -24.17
N SER A 471 8.20 16.64 -23.26
CA SER A 471 6.87 17.24 -23.10
C SER A 471 6.45 17.27 -21.63
N VAL A 472 5.38 18.00 -21.33
CA VAL A 472 4.84 18.11 -19.97
C VAL A 472 3.33 17.93 -19.92
N ILE A 473 2.86 17.19 -18.90
CA ILE A 473 1.47 17.17 -18.45
C ILE A 473 1.44 17.66 -17.01
N VAL A 474 0.72 18.76 -16.79
CA VAL A 474 0.52 19.38 -15.50
C VAL A 474 -0.82 18.91 -14.95
N VAL A 475 -0.77 17.96 -14.01
CA VAL A 475 -1.94 17.37 -13.35
C VAL A 475 -2.30 18.23 -12.15
N HIS A 476 -3.44 18.92 -12.21
CA HIS A 476 -3.92 19.72 -11.10
C HIS A 476 -4.68 18.81 -10.14
N GLN A 477 -4.03 18.51 -9.03
CA GLN A 477 -4.57 17.74 -7.92
C GLN A 477 -5.39 18.67 -7.02
N ASP A 478 -6.52 18.16 -6.51
CA ASP A 478 -7.21 18.82 -5.39
C ASP A 478 -6.24 18.87 -4.19
N PRO A 479 -5.92 20.06 -3.65
CA PRO A 479 -5.03 20.18 -2.51
C PRO A 479 -5.38 19.21 -1.40
N GLU A 480 -6.65 19.02 -1.07
CA GLU A 480 -7.10 18.18 0.05
C GLU A 480 -7.04 16.67 -0.21
N THR A 481 -6.99 16.29 -1.49
CA THR A 481 -6.64 14.94 -1.89
C THR A 481 -5.18 14.69 -1.55
N HIS A 482 -4.88 13.56 -0.93
CA HIS A 482 -3.52 13.20 -0.54
C HIS A 482 -3.37 11.68 -0.51
N PRO A 483 -2.15 11.16 -0.74
CA PRO A 483 -1.89 9.75 -0.53
C PRO A 483 -1.89 9.49 0.99
N ILE A 484 -2.68 8.50 1.42
CA ILE A 484 -2.84 8.14 2.84
C ILE A 484 -1.56 7.47 3.35
N MET A 485 -1.08 7.91 4.53
CA MET A 485 0.06 7.30 5.25
C MET A 485 -0.42 6.81 6.64
N HIS A 486 -0.20 5.54 6.98
CA HIS A 486 -0.41 5.08 8.36
C HIS A 486 0.91 4.90 9.13
N LYS A 487 0.93 5.37 10.39
CA LYS A 487 2.03 5.15 11.36
C LYS A 487 1.79 3.82 12.11
N ILE A 488 2.79 2.94 12.21
CA ILE A 488 2.69 1.72 13.03
C ILE A 488 2.70 2.09 14.51
N SER A 489 1.65 1.71 15.24
CA SER A 489 1.71 1.47 16.68
C SER A 489 2.06 -0.02 16.90
N PRO A 490 2.92 -0.40 17.88
CA PRO A 490 3.46 -1.76 18.03
C PRO A 490 2.47 -2.92 18.30
N ALA A 491 1.15 -2.76 18.11
CA ALA A 491 0.15 -3.59 18.80
C ALA A 491 -0.86 -4.38 17.93
N SER A 492 -0.73 -4.47 16.61
CA SER A 492 -1.84 -5.03 15.79
C SER A 492 -1.43 -5.79 14.51
N GLY A 493 -0.64 -6.86 14.64
CA GLY A 493 -0.48 -7.88 13.59
C GLY A 493 -1.36 -9.10 13.88
N VAL A 494 -2.02 -9.68 12.85
CA VAL A 494 -2.40 -11.12 12.69
C VAL A 494 -3.54 -11.36 11.64
N VAL A 495 -4.35 -10.38 11.22
CA VAL A 495 -5.66 -10.71 10.57
C VAL A 495 -5.69 -10.72 9.02
N ALA A 496 -4.65 -10.26 8.30
CA ALA A 496 -4.79 -9.97 6.86
C ALA A 496 -4.53 -11.16 5.88
N TRP A 497 -3.80 -12.21 6.30
CA TRP A 497 -3.24 -13.20 5.38
C TRP A 497 -4.22 -14.29 4.90
N GLU A 498 -5.16 -14.71 5.76
CA GLU A 498 -6.08 -15.80 5.43
C GLU A 498 -7.16 -15.41 4.40
N THR A 499 -7.41 -14.11 4.24
CA THR A 499 -8.42 -13.55 3.33
C THR A 499 -7.94 -13.61 1.87
N TYR A 500 -6.65 -13.41 1.61
CA TYR A 500 -6.07 -13.36 0.26
C TYR A 500 -6.07 -14.74 -0.44
N LEU A 501 -5.76 -15.82 0.29
CA LEU A 501 -5.78 -17.19 -0.25
C LEU A 501 -7.20 -17.70 -0.60
N LYS A 502 -8.23 -17.10 -0.02
CA LYS A 502 -9.64 -17.42 -0.33
C LYS A 502 -10.14 -16.75 -1.60
N GLU A 503 -9.52 -15.66 -2.04
CA GLU A 503 -9.96 -14.91 -3.21
C GLU A 503 -9.40 -15.46 -4.54
N MET A 504 -8.15 -15.96 -4.57
CA MET A 504 -7.61 -16.60 -5.79
C MET A 504 -8.35 -17.88 -6.22
N ASN A 505 -9.05 -18.54 -5.31
CA ASN A 505 -9.88 -19.71 -5.65
C ASN A 505 -11.27 -19.34 -6.18
N LYS A 506 -11.63 -18.04 -6.26
CA LYS A 506 -12.96 -17.57 -6.70
C LYS A 506 -13.09 -17.26 -8.21
N GLU A 507 -12.01 -17.14 -8.98
CA GLU A 507 -12.09 -16.66 -10.38
C GLU A 507 -12.42 -17.71 -11.45
N ARG A 508 -13.02 -18.87 -11.11
CA ARG A 508 -13.30 -19.93 -12.10
C ARG A 508 -14.72 -20.14 -12.59
N SER A 509 -15.71 -19.34 -12.20
CA SER A 509 -17.02 -19.42 -12.89
C SER A 509 -17.94 -18.23 -12.61
N MET A 510 -18.04 -17.32 -13.58
CA MET A 510 -19.24 -16.50 -13.78
C MET A 510 -19.85 -16.89 -15.14
N VAL A 511 -21.06 -17.46 -15.14
CA VAL A 511 -21.97 -17.51 -16.30
C VAL A 511 -23.44 -17.50 -15.83
N ASP A 512 -24.17 -16.51 -16.33
CA ASP A 512 -25.61 -16.36 -16.61
C ASP A 512 -26.72 -16.39 -15.53
N GLY A 513 -27.49 -15.29 -15.51
CA GLY A 513 -28.82 -15.24 -16.14
C GLY A 513 -30.06 -15.67 -15.33
N ASN A 514 -30.90 -14.69 -14.98
CA ASN A 514 -32.35 -14.74 -14.68
C ASN A 514 -33.00 -16.09 -14.32
N SER A 515 -33.56 -16.22 -13.11
CA SER A 515 -34.90 -16.80 -12.90
C SER A 515 -35.38 -16.64 -11.45
N SER A 516 -36.63 -16.23 -11.32
CA SER A 516 -37.47 -16.35 -10.13
C SER A 516 -37.73 -17.82 -9.79
N MET A 517 -37.63 -18.25 -8.53
CA MET A 517 -38.58 -19.21 -7.92
C MET A 517 -38.23 -19.60 -6.46
N ASP A 518 -39.27 -19.45 -5.62
CA ASP A 518 -39.73 -20.34 -4.55
C ASP A 518 -38.88 -20.51 -3.27
N CYS A 519 -39.34 -19.84 -2.20
CA CYS A 519 -38.67 -19.75 -0.89
C CYS A 519 -39.11 -20.81 0.15
N ASP A 520 -39.96 -21.78 -0.18
CA ASP A 520 -40.71 -22.51 0.87
C ASP A 520 -40.37 -23.99 1.11
N LYS A 521 -39.23 -24.52 0.67
CA LYS A 521 -38.82 -25.89 1.05
C LYS A 521 -37.35 -26.02 1.43
N PHE A 522 -37.06 -25.70 2.69
CA PHE A 522 -35.86 -26.18 3.38
C PHE A 522 -36.20 -27.55 4.02
N ASN A 523 -35.46 -28.62 3.72
CA ASN A 523 -35.69 -29.95 4.31
C ASN A 523 -34.42 -30.52 4.95
N PHE A 524 -34.12 -30.09 6.19
CA PHE A 524 -33.08 -30.71 7.02
C PHE A 524 -33.49 -32.09 7.58
N SER A 525 -34.74 -32.54 7.45
CA SER A 525 -35.16 -33.83 8.05
C SER A 525 -34.39 -35.04 7.50
N LYS A 526 -33.70 -34.89 6.35
CA LYS A 526 -32.82 -35.90 5.78
C LYS A 526 -31.38 -35.87 6.31
N TYR A 527 -30.97 -34.82 7.01
CA TYR A 527 -29.55 -34.50 7.26
C TYR A 527 -29.23 -34.14 8.72
N THR A 528 -30.22 -34.12 9.61
CA THR A 528 -29.94 -34.12 11.06
C THR A 528 -29.55 -35.52 11.53
N VAL A 529 -28.25 -35.65 11.77
CA VAL A 529 -27.58 -36.64 12.62
C VAL A 529 -28.53 -37.15 13.72
N GLY A 530 -28.77 -38.46 13.77
CA GLY A 530 -29.63 -39.11 14.76
C GLY A 530 -29.24 -38.91 16.24
N LYS A 531 -28.18 -38.14 16.51
CA LYS A 531 -27.64 -37.83 17.84
C LYS A 531 -28.32 -36.65 18.54
N LEU A 532 -29.00 -35.74 17.82
CA LEU A 532 -29.70 -34.59 18.43
C LEU A 532 -30.98 -34.99 19.18
N ASN A 533 -31.60 -36.12 18.85
CA ASN A 533 -32.79 -36.63 19.54
C ASN A 533 -32.53 -36.92 21.04
N GLY A 534 -31.29 -37.25 21.42
CA GLY A 534 -30.90 -37.45 22.82
C GLY A 534 -30.91 -36.17 23.66
N MET A 535 -30.92 -34.99 23.03
CA MET A 535 -30.87 -33.70 23.72
C MET A 535 -32.25 -33.15 24.07
N LYS A 536 -33.33 -33.75 23.58
CA LYS A 536 -34.71 -33.32 23.86
C LYS A 536 -35.00 -33.30 25.37
N GLY A 537 -34.61 -34.36 26.08
CA GLY A 537 -34.77 -34.43 27.54
C GLY A 537 -33.92 -33.41 28.31
N TRP A 538 -32.73 -33.07 27.80
CA TRP A 538 -31.88 -32.03 28.40
C TRP A 538 -32.50 -30.64 28.27
N ILE A 539 -33.11 -30.30 27.12
CA ILE A 539 -33.80 -29.02 26.91
C ILE A 539 -35.05 -28.94 27.80
N GLU A 540 -35.85 -30.01 27.85
CA GLU A 540 -37.10 -30.05 28.62
C GLU A 540 -36.89 -30.06 30.15
N SER A 541 -35.72 -30.53 30.61
CA SER A 541 -35.34 -30.51 32.04
C SER A 541 -34.82 -29.16 32.52
N GLN A 542 -34.58 -28.19 31.63
CA GLN A 542 -34.20 -26.84 32.04
C GLN A 542 -35.36 -26.16 32.75
N THR A 543 -35.09 -25.52 33.89
CA THR A 543 -36.08 -24.73 34.65
C THR A 543 -36.07 -23.25 34.25
N ALA A 544 -35.10 -22.85 33.43
CA ALA A 544 -34.82 -21.48 33.00
C ALA A 544 -34.15 -21.48 31.62
N THR A 545 -34.39 -20.44 30.83
CA THR A 545 -33.68 -20.21 29.56
C THR A 545 -32.17 -20.16 29.79
N ARG A 546 -31.42 -20.96 29.03
CA ARG A 546 -29.95 -20.90 29.03
C ARG A 546 -29.43 -20.27 27.75
N VAL A 547 -28.39 -19.48 27.89
CA VAL A 547 -27.72 -18.78 26.79
C VAL A 547 -26.24 -19.11 26.86
N SER A 548 -25.62 -19.51 25.76
CA SER A 548 -24.17 -19.72 25.70
C SER A 548 -23.44 -18.38 25.85
N ASN A 549 -22.14 -18.42 26.16
CA ASN A 549 -21.31 -17.25 25.91
C ASN A 549 -21.39 -16.91 24.42
N TYR A 550 -21.65 -15.65 24.11
CA TYR A 550 -21.73 -15.19 22.73
C TYR A 550 -20.32 -15.04 22.18
N LYS A 551 -20.12 -15.44 20.92
CA LYS A 551 -18.89 -15.12 20.19
C LYS A 551 -19.09 -13.77 19.52
N TRP A 552 -18.16 -12.85 19.75
CA TRP A 552 -18.12 -11.60 19.00
C TRP A 552 -17.77 -11.90 17.55
N VAL A 553 -18.56 -11.34 16.65
CA VAL A 553 -18.45 -11.58 15.22
C VAL A 553 -17.94 -10.29 14.57
N GLY A 554 -16.62 -10.18 14.45
CA GLY A 554 -15.94 -9.05 13.79
C GLY A 554 -15.67 -9.34 12.30
N SER A 555 -14.57 -8.82 11.75
CA SER A 555 -14.14 -9.05 10.37
C SER A 555 -13.92 -10.53 10.01
N GLU A 556 -13.72 -11.40 11.00
CA GLU A 556 -13.60 -12.86 10.84
C GLU A 556 -14.93 -13.59 10.65
N PHE A 557 -16.06 -12.87 10.60
CA PHE A 557 -17.38 -13.51 10.46
C PHE A 557 -17.42 -14.46 9.26
N LEU A 558 -16.98 -13.97 8.09
CA LEU A 558 -16.98 -14.69 6.82
C LEU A 558 -15.96 -15.85 6.76
N SER A 559 -14.97 -15.88 7.66
CA SER A 559 -13.95 -16.93 7.73
C SER A 559 -14.26 -18.00 8.78
N MET A 560 -15.21 -17.72 9.68
CA MET A 560 -15.65 -18.62 10.72
C MET A 560 -16.41 -19.83 10.15
N SER A 561 -16.29 -20.96 10.85
CA SER A 561 -17.15 -22.13 10.66
C SER A 561 -18.30 -22.08 11.68
N PRO A 562 -19.53 -21.69 11.27
CA PRO A 562 -20.74 -21.80 12.10
C PRO A 562 -20.87 -23.15 12.81
N ALA A 563 -20.55 -24.27 12.14
CA ALA A 563 -20.59 -25.62 12.70
C ALA A 563 -19.62 -25.79 13.86
N LYS A 564 -18.37 -25.30 13.74
CA LYS A 564 -17.39 -25.36 14.83
C LYS A 564 -17.81 -24.52 16.02
N VAL A 565 -18.34 -23.32 15.78
CA VAL A 565 -18.82 -22.44 16.85
C VAL A 565 -20.03 -23.03 17.56
N PHE A 566 -20.96 -23.61 16.81
CA PHE A 566 -22.10 -24.32 17.36
C PHE A 566 -21.67 -25.49 18.26
N GLN A 567 -20.76 -26.35 17.78
CA GLN A 567 -20.27 -27.48 18.57
C GLN A 567 -19.57 -27.01 19.86
N GLN A 568 -18.73 -25.97 19.77
CA GLN A 568 -18.02 -25.42 20.91
C GLN A 568 -18.99 -24.84 21.96
N GLN A 569 -19.90 -23.96 21.54
CA GLN A 569 -20.87 -23.33 22.44
C GLN A 569 -21.83 -24.36 23.06
N LEU A 570 -22.15 -25.43 22.33
CA LEU A 570 -23.00 -26.49 22.88
C LEU A 570 -22.27 -27.29 23.95
N SER A 571 -21.01 -27.65 23.73
CA SER A 571 -20.18 -28.32 24.74
C SER A 571 -19.95 -27.45 25.98
N GLU A 572 -19.96 -26.13 25.86
CA GLU A 572 -19.94 -25.21 27.01
C GLU A 572 -21.25 -25.25 27.82
N MET A 573 -22.41 -25.28 27.13
CA MET A 573 -23.72 -25.31 27.80
C MET A 573 -24.06 -26.70 28.37
N TYR A 574 -23.59 -27.75 27.71
CA TYR A 574 -23.79 -29.14 28.06
C TYR A 574 -22.46 -29.91 27.91
N PRO A 575 -21.70 -30.07 29.00
CA PRO A 575 -20.36 -30.67 28.97
C PRO A 575 -20.32 -32.10 28.39
N ASP A 576 -21.42 -32.85 28.52
CA ASP A 576 -21.58 -34.20 27.96
C ASP A 576 -22.23 -34.18 26.55
N ALA A 577 -22.23 -33.03 25.86
CA ALA A 577 -22.82 -32.90 24.54
C ALA A 577 -22.14 -33.85 23.55
N PRO A 578 -22.92 -34.69 22.83
CA PRO A 578 -22.35 -35.55 21.80
C PRO A 578 -21.75 -34.68 20.68
N GLU A 579 -20.70 -35.19 20.02
CA GLU A 579 -20.24 -34.56 18.77
C GLU A 579 -21.35 -34.70 17.72
N ILE A 580 -21.93 -33.56 17.36
CA ILE A 580 -23.08 -33.45 16.49
C ILE A 580 -22.66 -33.73 15.05
N PHE A 581 -21.54 -33.17 14.61
CA PHE A 581 -21.04 -33.35 13.25
C PHE A 581 -19.98 -34.45 13.24
N ALA A 582 -20.32 -35.62 12.71
CA ALA A 582 -19.47 -36.80 12.71
C ALA A 582 -18.38 -36.78 11.62
N THR A 583 -18.59 -36.01 10.54
CA THR A 583 -17.61 -35.89 9.44
C THR A 583 -17.33 -34.43 9.09
N GLN A 584 -16.16 -34.17 8.47
CA GLN A 584 -15.84 -32.85 7.93
C GLN A 584 -16.84 -32.41 6.86
N GLN A 585 -17.37 -33.35 6.08
CA GLN A 585 -18.38 -33.10 5.07
C GLN A 585 -19.70 -32.57 5.65
N GLU A 586 -20.13 -33.07 6.83
CA GLU A 586 -21.32 -32.56 7.53
C GLU A 586 -21.09 -31.14 8.09
N LYS A 587 -19.87 -30.83 8.57
CA LYS A 587 -19.49 -29.49 9.03
C LYS A 587 -19.51 -28.48 7.88
N ASP A 588 -18.90 -28.83 6.75
CA ASP A 588 -18.83 -27.96 5.56
C ASP A 588 -20.21 -27.71 4.95
N GLN A 589 -21.08 -28.73 4.97
CA GLN A 589 -22.46 -28.60 4.49
C GLN A 589 -23.29 -27.65 5.36
N PHE A 590 -23.20 -27.76 6.68
CA PHE A 590 -23.86 -26.86 7.62
C PHE A 590 -23.41 -25.41 7.43
N ASP A 591 -22.10 -25.18 7.29
CA ASP A 591 -21.55 -23.85 7.05
C ASP A 591 -22.06 -23.27 5.73
N LYS A 592 -22.05 -24.06 4.65
CA LYS A 592 -22.55 -23.63 3.34
C LYS A 592 -24.02 -23.22 3.38
N GLU A 593 -24.84 -23.94 4.14
CA GLU A 593 -26.26 -23.66 4.29
C GLU A 593 -26.53 -22.41 5.14
N PHE A 594 -25.81 -22.27 6.25
CA PHE A 594 -25.83 -21.05 7.08
C PHE A 594 -25.54 -19.80 6.22
N TRP A 595 -24.45 -19.84 5.45
CA TRP A 595 -24.04 -18.72 4.60
C TRP A 595 -25.02 -18.42 3.48
N ARG A 596 -25.52 -19.45 2.78
CA ARG A 596 -26.54 -19.27 1.74
C ARG A 596 -27.79 -18.59 2.31
N LYS A 597 -28.22 -18.97 3.52
CA LYS A 597 -29.43 -18.41 4.11
C LYS A 597 -29.23 -16.98 4.57
N LEU A 598 -28.09 -16.66 5.18
CA LEU A 598 -27.74 -15.28 5.52
C LEU A 598 -27.77 -14.39 4.26
N MET A 599 -27.09 -14.80 3.19
CA MET A 599 -26.98 -14.02 1.95
C MET A 599 -28.32 -13.84 1.21
N SER A 600 -29.27 -14.75 1.39
CA SER A 600 -30.60 -14.68 0.74
C SER A 600 -31.66 -13.98 1.58
N SER A 601 -31.38 -13.71 2.85
CA SER A 601 -32.39 -13.17 3.78
C SER A 601 -32.28 -11.66 4.02
N PHE A 602 -31.19 -11.03 3.57
CA PHE A 602 -30.91 -9.60 3.77
C PHE A 602 -30.51 -8.95 2.45
N SER A 603 -30.78 -7.65 2.32
CA SER A 603 -30.40 -6.86 1.14
C SER A 603 -28.88 -6.70 1.04
N THR A 604 -28.39 -6.38 -0.17
CA THR A 604 -26.96 -6.13 -0.40
C THR A 604 -26.41 -5.00 0.48
N GLU A 605 -27.22 -3.97 0.78
CA GLU A 605 -26.84 -2.84 1.63
C GLU A 605 -26.73 -3.25 3.11
N GLU A 606 -27.69 -4.04 3.61
CA GLU A 606 -27.66 -4.61 4.96
C GLU A 606 -26.49 -5.57 5.16
N LEU A 607 -26.24 -6.43 4.16
CA LEU A 607 -25.10 -7.35 4.16
C LEU A 607 -23.78 -6.60 4.02
N PHE A 608 -23.73 -5.51 3.26
CA PHE A 608 -22.55 -4.67 3.17
C PHE A 608 -22.26 -4.02 4.53
N GLU A 609 -23.25 -3.44 5.21
CA GLU A 609 -23.05 -2.89 6.56
C GLU A 609 -22.57 -3.98 7.54
N LEU A 610 -23.19 -5.18 7.47
CA LEU A 610 -22.84 -6.35 8.27
C LEU A 610 -21.38 -6.80 8.06
N PHE A 611 -20.94 -6.90 6.80
CA PHE A 611 -19.63 -7.43 6.42
C PHE A 611 -18.52 -6.39 6.45
N ASP A 612 -18.84 -5.12 6.22
CA ASP A 612 -17.91 -3.99 6.26
C ASP A 612 -17.60 -3.58 7.70
N ARG A 613 -18.61 -3.53 8.57
CA ARG A 613 -18.47 -2.95 9.91
C ARG A 613 -18.54 -3.97 11.05
N GLY A 614 -18.80 -5.25 10.77
CA GLY A 614 -19.02 -6.28 11.81
C GLY A 614 -20.16 -5.93 12.77
N SER A 615 -21.02 -4.99 12.37
CA SER A 615 -22.06 -4.37 13.19
C SER A 615 -23.26 -4.04 12.31
N SER A 616 -24.42 -3.95 12.93
CA SER A 616 -25.64 -3.47 12.28
C SER A 616 -26.18 -2.30 13.10
N ASN A 617 -26.38 -1.15 12.44
CA ASN A 617 -26.60 0.17 13.02
C ASN A 617 -25.66 0.50 14.20
N GLY A 618 -24.38 0.22 14.03
CA GLY A 618 -23.34 0.53 15.02
C GLY A 618 -23.32 -0.39 16.25
N HIS A 619 -24.14 -1.44 16.29
CA HIS A 619 -24.09 -2.47 17.32
C HIS A 619 -23.37 -3.72 16.81
N PRO A 620 -22.33 -4.20 17.52
CA PRO A 620 -21.55 -5.36 17.10
C PRO A 620 -22.37 -6.66 17.13
N LEU A 621 -22.12 -7.53 16.15
CA LEU A 621 -22.80 -8.81 16.00
C LEU A 621 -22.34 -9.86 17.01
N ARG A 622 -23.29 -10.71 17.39
CA ARG A 622 -23.12 -11.81 18.32
C ARG A 622 -23.70 -13.08 17.74
N LEU A 623 -22.95 -14.17 17.87
CA LEU A 623 -23.42 -15.52 17.54
C LEU A 623 -23.50 -16.35 18.81
N GLN A 624 -24.66 -16.94 19.09
CA GLN A 624 -24.92 -17.66 20.35
C GLN A 624 -25.94 -18.79 20.20
N ILE A 625 -25.92 -19.74 21.14
CA ILE A 625 -26.95 -20.76 21.31
C ILE A 625 -27.94 -20.31 22.39
N LEU A 626 -29.23 -20.51 22.11
CA LEU A 626 -30.33 -20.29 23.04
C LEU A 626 -31.10 -21.59 23.28
N ALA A 627 -31.19 -22.02 24.53
CA ALA A 627 -32.00 -23.17 24.95
C ALA A 627 -33.19 -22.69 25.77
N LEU A 628 -34.39 -22.95 25.26
CA LEU A 628 -35.66 -22.51 25.81
C LEU A 628 -36.44 -23.69 26.39
N PRO A 629 -36.84 -23.63 27.66
CA PRO A 629 -37.76 -24.63 28.20
C PRO A 629 -39.14 -24.47 27.58
N LYS A 630 -40.00 -25.47 27.76
CA LYS A 630 -41.40 -25.39 27.33
C LYS A 630 -42.14 -24.25 28.04
N ASP A 631 -43.17 -23.72 27.40
CA ASP A 631 -44.05 -22.66 27.93
C ASP A 631 -43.31 -21.36 28.33
N THR A 632 -42.30 -20.96 27.54
CA THR A 632 -41.48 -19.77 27.77
C THR A 632 -41.74 -18.73 26.69
N ALA A 633 -42.08 -17.50 27.09
CA ALA A 633 -42.32 -16.38 26.18
C ALA A 633 -41.30 -15.25 26.38
N TYR A 634 -40.85 -14.66 25.27
CA TYR A 634 -40.09 -13.42 25.25
C TYR A 634 -41.02 -12.22 25.31
N LYS A 635 -40.48 -11.05 25.69
CA LYS A 635 -41.22 -9.80 25.58
C LYS A 635 -41.36 -9.37 24.13
N LEU A 636 -42.44 -8.64 23.83
CA LEU A 636 -42.60 -7.93 22.56
C LEU A 636 -41.41 -6.98 22.38
N HIS A 637 -40.74 -7.06 21.23
CA HIS A 637 -39.60 -6.20 20.93
C HIS A 637 -39.54 -5.85 19.44
N ALA A 638 -39.02 -4.66 19.15
CA ALA A 638 -38.74 -4.20 17.81
C ALA A 638 -37.28 -4.53 17.46
N HIS A 639 -37.03 -4.92 16.22
CA HIS A 639 -35.68 -5.21 15.71
C HIS A 639 -35.11 -4.02 14.98
N PRO A 640 -34.25 -3.21 15.61
CA PRO A 640 -33.55 -2.15 14.89
C PRO A 640 -32.45 -2.71 13.98
N ASN A 641 -32.08 -3.99 14.11
CA ASN A 641 -30.88 -4.57 13.50
C ASN A 641 -31.14 -5.95 12.88
N ILE A 642 -30.11 -6.50 12.22
CA ILE A 642 -30.10 -7.83 11.62
C ILE A 642 -30.26 -8.94 12.68
N GLU A 643 -31.21 -9.85 12.48
CA GLU A 643 -31.40 -11.07 13.27
C GLU A 643 -31.65 -12.28 12.35
N LEU A 644 -30.85 -13.34 12.52
CA LEU A 644 -31.04 -14.65 11.89
C LEU A 644 -31.11 -15.73 12.97
N SER A 645 -32.23 -16.45 13.04
CA SER A 645 -32.46 -17.54 13.98
C SER A 645 -32.59 -18.87 13.25
N ILE A 646 -31.88 -19.89 13.71
CA ILE A 646 -31.89 -21.24 13.14
C ILE A 646 -32.36 -22.24 14.19
N GLY A 647 -33.47 -22.93 13.90
CA GLY A 647 -34.04 -23.96 14.76
C GLY A 647 -33.26 -25.26 14.68
N MET A 648 -32.68 -25.68 15.81
CA MET A 648 -31.87 -26.91 15.90
C MET A 648 -32.68 -28.09 16.42
N GLN A 649 -33.55 -27.86 17.40
CA GLN A 649 -34.43 -28.88 17.98
C GLN A 649 -35.68 -28.21 18.57
N GLY A 650 -36.84 -28.86 18.46
CA GLY A 650 -38.11 -28.34 18.98
C GLY A 650 -38.68 -27.21 18.10
N LYS A 651 -39.59 -26.41 18.67
CA LYS A 651 -40.29 -25.35 17.93
C LYS A 651 -40.35 -24.04 18.69
N LEU A 652 -40.02 -22.97 17.99
CA LEU A 652 -40.29 -21.60 18.40
C LEU A 652 -41.42 -21.03 17.54
N TYR A 653 -42.39 -20.40 18.19
CA TYR A 653 -43.48 -19.66 17.55
C TYR A 653 -43.22 -18.17 17.70
N GLU A 654 -43.69 -17.38 16.75
CA GLU A 654 -43.58 -15.93 16.77
C GLU A 654 -44.93 -15.31 16.40
N CYS A 655 -45.30 -14.26 17.11
CA CYS A 655 -46.39 -13.36 16.79
C CYS A 655 -45.79 -12.06 16.25
N LYS A 656 -45.93 -11.80 14.95
CA LYS A 656 -45.25 -10.70 14.24
C LYS A 656 -46.24 -9.67 13.69
N LEU A 657 -45.90 -8.39 13.83
CA LEU A 657 -46.58 -7.26 13.19
C LEU A 657 -45.88 -6.94 11.86
N MET A 658 -46.63 -6.99 10.75
CA MET A 658 -46.10 -6.74 9.39
C MET A 658 -46.48 -5.33 8.91
N ASP A 659 -45.68 -4.77 7.99
CA ASP A 659 -45.96 -3.57 7.17
C ASP A 659 -46.00 -2.19 7.86
N PHE A 660 -45.03 -1.88 8.73
CA PHE A 660 -44.78 -0.50 9.17
C PHE A 660 -43.46 0.06 8.61
N ARG A 661 -43.53 1.18 7.86
CA ARG A 661 -42.35 2.01 7.54
C ARG A 661 -42.25 3.15 8.55
N TYR A 662 -41.10 3.31 9.20
CA TYR A 662 -40.86 4.42 10.13
C TYR A 662 -39.74 5.34 9.63
N ASN A 663 -39.77 6.60 10.07
CA ASN A 663 -38.78 7.61 9.67
C ASN A 663 -37.52 7.53 10.57
N LYS A 664 -36.43 6.98 10.02
CA LYS A 664 -35.14 6.78 10.71
C LYS A 664 -34.62 8.05 11.42
N ARG A 665 -34.68 9.21 10.76
CA ARG A 665 -34.22 10.50 11.35
C ARG A 665 -35.08 11.01 12.50
N LYS A 666 -36.37 10.68 12.54
CA LYS A 666 -37.25 11.04 13.67
C LYS A 666 -37.01 10.12 14.88
N LEU A 667 -36.80 8.83 14.63
CA LEU A 667 -36.58 7.84 15.68
C LEU A 667 -35.21 8.05 16.37
N GLU A 668 -34.16 8.36 15.60
CA GLU A 668 -32.82 8.72 16.12
C GLU A 668 -32.80 10.03 16.92
N ARG A 669 -33.69 10.99 16.60
CA ARG A 669 -33.87 12.23 17.37
C ARG A 669 -34.65 12.00 18.68
N ALA A 670 -35.62 11.11 18.67
CA ALA A 670 -36.40 10.75 19.86
C ALA A 670 -35.57 9.90 20.84
N PHE A 671 -34.63 9.08 20.33
CA PHE A 671 -33.80 8.17 21.11
C PHE A 671 -32.32 8.26 20.73
N PRO A 672 -31.57 9.26 21.21
CA PRO A 672 -30.14 9.38 20.92
C PRO A 672 -29.34 8.23 21.57
N SER A 673 -28.36 7.71 20.84
CA SER A 673 -27.56 6.51 21.16
C SER A 673 -26.65 6.60 22.40
N ARG A 674 -26.70 7.69 23.17
CA ARG A 674 -26.00 7.85 24.45
C ARG A 674 -26.93 8.49 25.49
N GLY A 675 -27.47 7.67 26.40
CA GLY A 675 -28.24 8.11 27.56
C GLY A 675 -28.64 6.92 28.46
N SER A 676 -28.81 7.17 29.76
CA SER A 676 -29.29 6.18 30.73
C SER A 676 -30.77 5.82 30.50
N PRO A 677 -31.25 4.63 30.93
CA PRO A 677 -32.62 4.18 30.68
C PRO A 677 -33.66 5.18 31.24
N PRO A 678 -34.76 5.44 30.52
CA PRO A 678 -35.82 6.31 31.01
C PRO A 678 -36.54 5.70 32.23
N SER A 679 -37.02 6.55 33.14
CA SER A 679 -37.87 6.14 34.26
C SER A 679 -39.25 5.67 33.76
N ALA A 680 -40.02 4.98 34.61
CA ALA A 680 -41.35 4.47 34.27
C ALA A 680 -42.35 5.57 33.85
N GLU A 681 -42.15 6.80 34.32
CA GLU A 681 -42.96 7.97 33.96
C GLU A 681 -42.60 8.48 32.55
N SER A 682 -41.34 8.35 32.14
CA SER A 682 -40.87 8.66 30.78
C SER A 682 -41.33 7.64 29.72
N LEU A 683 -41.74 6.44 30.12
CA LEU A 683 -42.25 5.38 29.22
C LEU A 683 -43.65 5.69 28.68
N ASN A 684 -44.49 6.40 29.44
CA ASN A 684 -45.82 6.81 28.98
C ASN A 684 -45.73 7.97 27.97
N ASN A 685 -44.83 8.93 28.17
CA ASN A 685 -44.51 9.95 27.17
C ASN A 685 -43.86 9.37 25.90
N LEU A 686 -43.18 8.22 26.03
CA LEU A 686 -42.59 7.48 24.91
C LEU A 686 -43.65 6.95 23.93
N MET A 687 -44.80 6.52 24.45
CA MET A 687 -45.90 5.99 23.63
C MET A 687 -46.60 7.10 22.82
N GLU A 688 -46.81 8.28 23.41
CA GLU A 688 -47.31 9.47 22.68
C GLU A 688 -46.33 9.94 21.60
N GLN A 689 -45.02 9.86 21.85
CA GLN A 689 -44.00 10.20 20.84
C GLN A 689 -43.91 9.19 19.70
N PHE A 690 -44.26 7.93 19.95
CA PHE A 690 -44.30 6.87 18.93
C PHE A 690 -45.40 7.14 17.89
N GLU A 691 -46.58 7.60 18.30
CA GLU A 691 -47.68 7.98 17.40
C GLU A 691 -47.28 9.12 16.44
N HIS A 692 -46.50 10.10 16.91
CA HIS A 692 -46.03 11.23 16.10
C HIS A 692 -44.89 10.90 15.12
N CYS A 693 -44.27 9.73 15.25
CA CYS A 693 -43.20 9.26 14.37
C CYS A 693 -43.70 8.37 13.22
N MET A 694 -44.96 7.95 13.26
CA MET A 694 -45.58 7.15 12.20
C MET A 694 -46.08 8.04 11.06
N VAL A 695 -45.68 7.72 9.84
CA VAL A 695 -46.33 8.22 8.62
C VAL A 695 -47.21 7.07 8.14
N ILE A 696 -48.52 7.16 8.39
CA ILE A 696 -49.50 6.21 7.85
C ILE A 696 -49.79 6.68 6.42
N GLU A 697 -49.03 6.18 5.44
CA GLU A 697 -49.41 6.23 4.03
C GLU A 697 -50.04 4.88 3.68
N ASP A 698 -51.33 4.92 3.36
CA ASP A 698 -52.25 3.82 3.05
C ASP A 698 -52.71 2.91 4.20
N GLN A 699 -53.99 3.06 4.55
CA GLN A 699 -54.78 2.08 5.27
C GLN A 699 -55.08 0.90 4.32
N ASN A 700 -54.24 -0.13 4.36
CA ASN A 700 -54.65 -1.48 3.94
C ASN A 700 -54.87 -2.33 5.20
N GLU A 701 -56.04 -2.99 5.28
CA GLU A 701 -56.56 -3.77 6.41
C GLU A 701 -55.77 -5.04 6.79
N SER A 702 -54.46 -5.13 6.49
CA SER A 702 -53.65 -6.35 6.69
C SER A 702 -52.64 -6.30 7.83
N SER A 703 -52.64 -5.27 8.69
CA SER A 703 -51.78 -5.20 9.88
C SER A 703 -52.34 -6.05 11.05
N MET A 704 -52.52 -7.35 10.83
CA MET A 704 -52.87 -8.31 11.89
C MET A 704 -51.62 -9.01 12.43
N PHE A 705 -51.55 -9.15 13.76
CA PHE A 705 -50.60 -10.04 14.42
C PHE A 705 -50.84 -11.49 13.97
N MET A 706 -49.91 -12.04 13.19
CA MET A 706 -49.99 -13.42 12.73
C MET A 706 -49.09 -14.33 13.57
N ASN A 707 -49.68 -15.40 14.11
CA ASN A 707 -48.94 -16.49 14.73
C ASN A 707 -48.31 -17.34 13.62
N ARG A 708 -46.99 -17.45 13.62
CA ARG A 708 -46.25 -18.32 12.70
C ARG A 708 -45.28 -19.22 13.44
N GLU A 709 -45.02 -20.41 12.88
CA GLU A 709 -43.90 -21.25 13.31
C GLU A 709 -42.60 -20.58 12.84
N TYR A 710 -41.83 -20.05 13.80
CA TYR A 710 -40.68 -19.20 13.57
C TYR A 710 -39.39 -19.99 13.41
N ALA A 711 -39.21 -21.06 14.17
CA ALA A 711 -38.09 -21.96 13.97
C ALA A 711 -38.45 -23.37 14.46
N SER A 712 -38.66 -24.30 13.54
CA SER A 712 -38.64 -25.74 13.81
C SER A 712 -37.29 -26.35 13.44
N GLN A 713 -37.08 -27.62 13.80
CA GLN A 713 -35.87 -28.37 13.45
C GLN A 713 -35.54 -28.23 11.94
N GLY A 714 -34.46 -27.51 11.65
CA GLY A 714 -34.02 -27.21 10.29
C GLY A 714 -34.58 -25.93 9.65
N CYS A 715 -35.39 -25.16 10.34
CA CYS A 715 -35.90 -23.91 9.78
C CYS A 715 -35.03 -22.75 10.23
N ALA A 716 -34.53 -21.99 9.24
CA ALA A 716 -33.83 -20.74 9.46
C ALA A 716 -34.72 -19.57 9.03
N ARG A 717 -34.95 -18.61 9.93
CA ARG A 717 -35.74 -17.41 9.67
C ARG A 717 -34.95 -16.16 10.04
N ALA A 718 -35.13 -15.14 9.24
CA ALA A 718 -34.56 -13.82 9.47
C ALA A 718 -35.67 -12.83 9.76
N ASN A 719 -35.39 -11.89 10.64
CA ASN A 719 -36.24 -10.73 10.87
C ASN A 719 -35.61 -9.49 10.26
N THR A 720 -36.42 -8.79 9.46
CA THR A 720 -36.03 -7.55 8.81
C THR A 720 -36.03 -6.41 9.81
N ILE A 721 -35.12 -5.46 9.59
CA ILE A 721 -35.02 -4.23 10.37
C ILE A 721 -36.37 -3.51 10.36
N GLY A 722 -36.85 -3.13 11.54
CA GLY A 722 -38.13 -2.46 11.76
C GLY A 722 -39.31 -3.37 12.12
N SER A 723 -39.13 -4.68 12.12
CA SER A 723 -40.21 -5.58 12.53
C SER A 723 -40.40 -5.64 14.05
N VAL A 724 -41.67 -5.75 14.48
CA VAL A 724 -42.04 -5.92 15.90
C VAL A 724 -42.62 -7.32 16.08
N HIS A 725 -42.09 -8.09 17.03
CA HIS A 725 -42.60 -9.43 17.29
C HIS A 725 -42.40 -9.92 18.72
N GLN A 726 -43.13 -10.97 19.06
CA GLN A 726 -43.02 -11.70 20.31
C GLN A 726 -42.82 -13.19 20.03
N SER A 727 -41.75 -13.78 20.56
CA SER A 727 -41.42 -15.20 20.36
C SER A 727 -41.75 -16.03 21.60
N PHE A 728 -42.20 -17.27 21.44
CA PHE A 728 -42.53 -18.19 22.53
C PHE A 728 -42.34 -19.66 22.15
N SER A 729 -41.92 -20.50 23.11
CA SER A 729 -41.84 -21.95 22.95
C SER A 729 -43.21 -22.62 23.17
N GLY A 730 -43.39 -23.82 22.63
CA GLY A 730 -44.62 -24.58 22.76
C GLY A 730 -44.90 -25.03 24.21
N LYS A 731 -46.16 -25.35 24.52
CA LYS A 731 -46.55 -25.85 25.86
C LYS A 731 -45.97 -27.22 26.18
N ASP A 732 -45.79 -28.06 25.17
CA ASP A 732 -45.37 -29.46 25.30
C ASP A 732 -43.92 -29.71 24.86
N GLU A 733 -43.23 -28.71 24.31
CA GLU A 733 -41.86 -28.84 23.80
C GLU A 733 -41.05 -27.54 23.96
N GLY A 734 -39.78 -27.67 24.37
CA GLY A 734 -38.82 -26.57 24.37
C GLY A 734 -38.20 -26.34 22.99
N ALA A 735 -37.27 -25.38 22.89
CA ALA A 735 -36.58 -25.07 21.63
C ALA A 735 -35.07 -24.85 21.85
N LEU A 736 -34.25 -25.34 20.92
CA LEU A 736 -32.82 -25.02 20.84
C LEU A 736 -32.58 -24.25 19.55
N LEU A 737 -32.00 -23.06 19.67
CA LEU A 737 -31.78 -22.13 18.56
C LEU A 737 -30.31 -21.75 18.47
N PHE A 738 -29.84 -21.51 17.24
CA PHE A 738 -28.57 -20.84 16.97
C PHE A 738 -28.86 -19.50 16.32
N VAL A 739 -28.41 -18.41 16.95
CA VAL A 739 -28.87 -17.06 16.62
C VAL A 739 -27.70 -16.11 16.38
N LEU A 740 -27.75 -15.42 15.24
CA LEU A 740 -26.91 -14.28 14.89
C LEU A 740 -27.73 -12.99 15.06
N TRP A 741 -27.24 -12.03 15.85
CA TRP A 741 -27.98 -10.80 16.17
C TRP A 741 -27.06 -9.65 16.60
N SER A 742 -27.52 -8.40 16.54
CA SER A 742 -26.85 -7.25 17.19
C SER A 742 -27.81 -6.38 18.00
N GLY A 743 -27.41 -6.01 19.23
CA GLY A 743 -28.15 -5.06 20.08
C GLY A 743 -29.33 -5.66 20.88
N CYS A 744 -29.56 -5.11 22.08
CA CYS A 744 -30.25 -5.69 23.24
C CYS A 744 -31.66 -6.25 23.01
N HIS A 745 -31.84 -7.57 23.18
CA HIS A 745 -33.15 -8.14 23.53
C HIS A 745 -33.61 -7.53 24.87
N ALA A 746 -34.81 -6.96 24.90
CA ALA A 746 -35.39 -6.40 26.12
C ALA A 746 -35.57 -7.49 27.21
N ASN A 747 -34.95 -7.29 28.38
CA ASN A 747 -35.07 -8.01 29.65
C ASN A 747 -35.92 -9.31 29.68
N ILE A 748 -35.20 -10.44 29.79
CA ILE A 748 -35.69 -11.75 30.22
C ILE A 748 -36.30 -11.63 31.61
N ASN A 749 -37.57 -12.00 31.81
CA ASN A 749 -38.15 -12.22 33.14
C ASN A 749 -38.39 -13.72 33.34
N PHE A 750 -37.92 -14.26 34.47
CA PHE A 750 -38.16 -15.63 34.94
C PHE A 750 -39.52 -15.77 35.66
N PRO A 751 -40.05 -17.00 35.83
CA PRO A 751 -41.43 -17.18 36.24
C PRO A 751 -41.60 -16.92 37.73
N ALA A 752 -42.38 -15.91 38.08
CA ALA A 752 -43.10 -15.93 39.34
C ALA A 752 -44.48 -16.49 39.03
N ASN A 753 -44.80 -17.65 39.58
CA ASN A 753 -46.12 -18.29 39.55
C ASN A 753 -47.28 -17.27 39.50
N VAL A 754 -47.83 -16.98 38.32
CA VAL A 754 -49.06 -16.19 38.19
C VAL A 754 -49.97 -16.85 37.17
N LYS A 755 -50.87 -17.67 37.73
CA LYS A 755 -52.23 -17.83 37.24
C LYS A 755 -52.84 -16.43 37.09
N ASN A 756 -53.00 -15.94 35.87
CA ASN A 756 -54.29 -15.49 35.35
C ASN A 756 -54.12 -14.88 33.96
N VAL A 757 -54.80 -15.55 33.03
CA VAL A 757 -55.15 -15.11 31.70
C VAL A 757 -56.00 -13.85 31.80
N ARG A 758 -55.47 -12.68 31.39
CA ARG A 758 -56.26 -11.47 31.06
C ARG A 758 -55.45 -10.36 30.39
N GLY A 759 -54.60 -10.72 29.43
CA GLY A 759 -53.76 -9.76 28.68
C GLY A 759 -54.00 -9.70 27.18
N ILE A 760 -55.06 -10.33 26.67
CA ILE A 760 -55.33 -10.44 25.21
C ILE A 760 -56.47 -9.49 24.77
N GLU A 761 -57.20 -8.86 25.69
CA GLU A 761 -58.37 -8.02 25.31
C GLU A 761 -58.03 -6.56 24.96
N LEU A 762 -56.82 -6.05 25.24
CA LEU A 762 -56.50 -4.64 24.95
C LEU A 762 -55.98 -4.37 23.52
N LEU A 763 -55.85 -5.40 22.68
CA LEU A 763 -55.38 -5.29 21.29
C LEU A 763 -56.50 -5.49 20.26
N ARG A 764 -57.78 -5.43 20.68
CA ARG A 764 -58.95 -5.61 19.78
C ARG A 764 -59.83 -4.37 19.60
N GLU A 765 -59.56 -3.26 20.28
CA GLU A 765 -60.31 -1.99 20.10
C GLU A 765 -59.48 -0.85 19.49
N VAL A 766 -58.26 -1.13 19.04
CA VAL A 766 -57.49 -0.30 18.09
C VAL A 766 -57.40 -1.08 16.79
#